data_AF-C3NMB6-F1
#
_entry.id   AF-C3NMB6-F1
#
_cell.length_a   1.000
_cell.length_b   1.000
_cell.length_c   1.000
_cell.angle_alpha   90.00
_cell.angle_beta   90.00
_cell.angle_gamma   90.00
#
_symmetry.space_group_name_H-M   'P 1'
#
loop_
_entity.id
_entity.type
_entity.pdbx_description
1 polymer ?
#
loop_
_entity_poly.entity_id
_entity_poly.type
_entity_poly.pdbx_seq_one_letter_code
_entity_poly.pdbx_strand_id
1 'polypeptide(L)'
;MILDASIFSRAVIGGYDVKKIESRDKNELVVGRLTGLYGNVLKYANPKIIRAPDRFDDGSVFREVEGKNIFKIFEVPAGITFDKLIDELSKINYFPAIFPLYLKGTVGGFTVLNGSGFGSYKFGFTKGKKTINELVDYKVVRILAVKYPELLETESENNFAWSALIYKDSVRYYIPSFYNKIINENFKSVSTNNLIKSLSIEIHNIFKRNYVPIVLMANYDKNVEFNFDFKIGYIINYNSPERYKVLIGSLEETRLTELFEYLRRNPDVVPFPYLKEYEEIHKDILKNFKKYEIRVRSRRINKNIVIEASKCINCSLCLDSCLAYNTTNSIIYSPLGRFNRLLTGETNFEFCFGCASCQEACPVGINISNLMETLPQFNENKETVELEIDEVPRDIYELENSLLSKYRNRPVFLLFVGCAAKYDPLGLEGFLNYLLTNGDKLPQELSPRVKLVTGICCGFNDYLAGNLEGVKNSVEKINRLRIEQNAADIYFLCPEGLYIYNKFSEQKGIFAYEVIKNELKDKEIHLGCWAKKFGYNSPYNECAGLFLTSYKGSPLKSTRKAFLTVCPFSTWKFGTTSVYSLFLKKKEVVVKEEKVMIDENIIFDLLVKAVVSGLMASEDEVAEKVVMWSLGGSQYFLLLTIPIISKHISSELIRKMGSKPEVKEFLSKLSQDRPLLKQKISTYTDYLSSYNFSNEINILRDEIAKSNKLDYSVKDLVKTNDFLNVLKEALKRSINENLIESTINNIIYL
;
A
#
# COMPACT_ATOMS: atom_id res chain seq x y z
N MET A 1 15.03 13.02 2.28
CA MET A 1 14.79 13.59 0.93
C MET A 1 14.02 12.60 0.06
N ILE A 2 13.17 13.08 -0.85
CA ILE A 2 12.40 12.25 -1.80
C ILE A 2 12.92 12.50 -3.23
N LEU A 3 12.91 11.47 -4.07
CA LEU A 3 13.32 11.55 -5.47
C LEU A 3 12.12 11.28 -6.40
N ASP A 4 12.09 11.92 -7.56
CA ASP A 4 11.13 11.69 -8.63
C ASP A 4 11.76 10.93 -9.81
N ALA A 5 11.03 10.81 -10.92
CA ALA A 5 11.49 10.13 -12.12
C ALA A 5 12.43 10.96 -13.00
N SER A 6 12.74 12.20 -12.63
CA SER A 6 13.58 13.11 -13.43
C SER A 6 15.03 12.61 -13.56
N ILE A 7 15.67 12.98 -14.67
CA ILE A 7 17.11 12.74 -14.85
C ILE A 7 17.96 13.49 -13.79
N PHE A 8 17.47 14.59 -13.25
CA PHE A 8 18.14 15.31 -12.16
C PHE A 8 18.14 14.52 -10.87
N SER A 9 17.01 13.88 -10.52
CA SER A 9 16.95 12.93 -9.40
C SER A 9 17.91 11.76 -9.61
N ARG A 10 18.11 11.31 -10.85
CA ARG A 10 19.10 10.27 -11.20
C ARG A 10 20.54 10.71 -11.00
N ALA A 11 20.87 11.97 -11.28
CA ALA A 11 22.20 12.51 -10.99
C ALA A 11 22.55 12.41 -9.50
N VAL A 12 21.56 12.64 -8.61
CA VAL A 12 21.74 12.52 -7.15
C VAL A 12 22.04 11.08 -6.73
N ILE A 13 21.36 10.11 -7.35
CA ILE A 13 21.63 8.68 -7.16
C ILE A 13 23.03 8.33 -7.69
N GLY A 14 23.39 8.88 -8.85
CA GLY A 14 24.69 8.76 -9.52
C GLY A 14 25.83 9.55 -8.89
N GLY A 15 25.68 10.00 -7.64
CA GLY A 15 26.78 10.54 -6.83
C GLY A 15 26.86 12.06 -6.73
N TYR A 16 25.93 12.81 -7.33
CA TYR A 16 25.83 14.25 -7.11
C TYR A 16 25.40 14.58 -5.66
N ASP A 17 26.07 15.54 -5.03
CA ASP A 17 25.77 15.98 -3.66
C ASP A 17 24.93 17.28 -3.69
N VAL A 18 23.71 17.20 -3.19
CA VAL A 18 22.70 18.29 -3.26
C VAL A 18 22.92 19.36 -2.19
N LYS A 19 23.86 19.17 -1.25
CA LYS A 19 24.10 20.06 -0.08
C LYS A 19 24.22 21.56 -0.37
N LYS A 20 24.50 21.98 -1.61
CA LYS A 20 24.57 23.39 -2.00
C LYS A 20 23.20 24.04 -2.25
N ILE A 21 22.12 23.26 -2.37
CA ILE A 21 20.82 23.73 -2.92
C ILE A 21 19.64 23.35 -2.00
N GLU A 22 19.92 22.77 -0.82
CA GLU A 22 18.89 22.35 0.13
C GLU A 22 18.19 23.56 0.77
N SER A 23 16.87 23.68 0.57
CA SER A 23 16.04 24.49 1.46
C SER A 23 15.93 23.77 2.82
N ARG A 24 16.27 24.47 3.90
CA ARG A 24 16.20 23.94 5.28
C ARG A 24 14.82 24.04 5.91
N ASP A 25 13.86 24.68 5.23
CA ASP A 25 12.52 24.87 5.78
C ASP A 25 11.73 23.56 5.74
N LYS A 26 11.05 23.25 6.86
CA LYS A 26 10.09 22.14 6.97
C LYS A 26 8.82 22.49 6.19
N ASN A 27 8.91 22.45 4.86
CA ASN A 27 7.79 22.71 3.99
C ASN A 27 6.88 21.48 3.88
N GLU A 28 5.57 21.72 3.83
CA GLU A 28 4.62 20.71 3.41
C GLU A 28 4.73 20.51 1.89
N LEU A 29 4.81 19.26 1.44
CA LEU A 29 4.92 18.92 0.03
C LEU A 29 3.77 18.00 -0.37
N VAL A 30 2.93 18.47 -1.28
CA VAL A 30 1.87 17.65 -1.88
C VAL A 30 2.51 16.75 -2.94
N VAL A 31 2.45 15.44 -2.72
CA VAL A 31 3.06 14.44 -3.60
C VAL A 31 1.96 13.59 -4.23
N GLY A 32 2.01 13.47 -5.56
CA GLY A 32 1.27 12.46 -6.30
C GLY A 32 1.98 11.10 -6.23
N ARG A 33 2.49 10.63 -7.37
CA ARG A 33 3.13 9.30 -7.50
C ARG A 33 4.63 9.35 -7.81
N LEU A 34 5.26 10.52 -7.65
CA LEU A 34 6.68 10.78 -7.91
C LEU A 34 7.13 10.48 -9.36
N THR A 35 6.21 10.53 -10.32
CA THR A 35 6.48 10.36 -11.75
C THR A 35 6.86 11.66 -12.45
N GLY A 36 7.13 12.74 -11.69
CA GLY A 36 7.54 14.03 -12.24
C GLY A 36 8.91 13.95 -12.90
N LEU A 37 9.08 14.65 -14.02
CA LEU A 37 10.32 14.68 -14.80
C LEU A 37 11.14 15.96 -14.59
N TYR A 38 10.61 16.93 -13.82
CA TYR A 38 11.26 18.21 -13.62
C TYR A 38 12.31 18.18 -12.50
N GLY A 39 12.18 17.35 -11.47
CA GLY A 39 13.15 17.33 -10.35
C GLY A 39 12.90 18.38 -9.27
N ASN A 40 11.71 19.02 -9.25
CA ASN A 40 11.36 20.03 -8.23
C ASN A 40 11.44 19.51 -6.80
N VAL A 41 11.23 18.20 -6.59
CA VAL A 41 11.27 17.57 -5.27
C VAL A 41 12.65 17.64 -4.61
N LEU A 42 13.72 17.82 -5.40
CA LEU A 42 15.11 17.88 -4.91
C LEU A 42 15.40 19.09 -4.03
N LYS A 43 14.55 20.13 -4.09
CA LYS A 43 14.69 21.32 -3.26
C LYS A 43 14.35 21.06 -1.78
N TYR A 44 13.68 19.94 -1.48
CA TYR A 44 13.14 19.65 -0.16
C TYR A 44 13.92 18.53 0.51
N ALA A 45 14.70 18.87 1.53
CA ALA A 45 15.51 17.89 2.25
C ALA A 45 14.65 16.92 3.07
N ASN A 46 13.69 17.44 3.85
CA ASN A 46 12.82 16.65 4.73
C ASN A 46 11.39 17.22 4.79
N PRO A 47 10.64 17.22 3.67
CA PRO A 47 9.30 17.78 3.66
C PRO A 47 8.32 16.92 4.45
N LYS A 48 7.31 17.55 5.04
CA LYS A 48 6.11 16.84 5.52
C LYS A 48 5.25 16.52 4.30
N ILE A 49 5.07 15.24 4.01
CA ILE A 49 4.36 14.82 2.79
C ILE A 49 2.86 14.85 3.02
N ILE A 50 2.17 15.56 2.14
CA ILE A 50 0.72 15.57 2.03
C ILE A 50 0.37 14.80 0.77
N ARG A 51 -0.68 13.98 0.84
CA ARG A 51 -1.23 13.32 -0.34
C ARG A 51 -2.48 14.07 -0.82
N ALA A 52 -2.58 14.20 -2.13
CA ALA A 52 -3.83 14.57 -2.77
C ALA A 52 -4.80 13.36 -2.83
N PRO A 53 -6.10 13.54 -2.52
CA PRO A 53 -7.11 12.49 -2.60
C PRO A 53 -7.30 12.00 -4.04
N ASP A 54 -7.58 10.71 -4.20
CA ASP A 54 -7.90 10.07 -5.49
C ASP A 54 -9.41 9.81 -5.70
N ARG A 55 -10.24 10.15 -4.71
CA ARG A 55 -11.71 10.17 -4.75
C ARG A 55 -12.22 11.36 -3.95
N PHE A 56 -13.43 11.82 -4.26
CA PHE A 56 -14.18 12.72 -3.39
C PHE A 56 -14.73 11.98 -2.16
N ASP A 57 -15.17 12.73 -1.15
CA ASP A 57 -15.70 12.17 0.11
C ASP A 57 -16.94 11.29 -0.09
N ASP A 58 -17.70 11.52 -1.17
CA ASP A 58 -18.86 10.70 -1.59
C ASP A 58 -18.46 9.45 -2.41
N GLY A 59 -17.16 9.21 -2.59
CA GLY A 59 -16.61 8.10 -3.36
C GLY A 59 -16.54 8.33 -4.88
N SER A 60 -17.11 9.43 -5.39
CA SER A 60 -17.06 9.77 -6.82
C SER A 60 -15.65 10.15 -7.27
N VAL A 61 -15.38 9.98 -8.56
CA VAL A 61 -14.08 10.26 -9.20
C VAL A 61 -14.09 11.50 -10.09
N PHE A 62 -15.27 12.01 -10.43
CA PHE A 62 -15.47 13.26 -11.15
C PHE A 62 -16.87 13.83 -10.87
N ARG A 63 -17.02 15.14 -11.02
CA ARG A 63 -18.30 15.87 -10.96
C ARG A 63 -18.39 16.82 -12.15
N GLU A 64 -19.50 16.78 -12.87
CA GLU A 64 -19.73 17.71 -13.98
C GLU A 64 -20.03 19.11 -13.43
N VAL A 65 -19.33 20.13 -13.93
CA VAL A 65 -19.53 21.53 -13.53
C VAL A 65 -20.32 22.28 -14.60
N GLU A 66 -19.86 22.21 -15.85
CA GLU A 66 -20.43 22.94 -16.97
C GLU A 66 -20.08 22.26 -18.31
N GLY A 67 -20.86 22.51 -19.36
CA GLY A 67 -20.50 22.05 -20.69
C GLY A 67 -21.62 22.04 -21.72
N LYS A 68 -21.23 21.93 -23.00
CA LYS A 68 -22.13 21.77 -24.14
C LYS A 68 -21.64 20.63 -25.01
N ASN A 69 -22.49 19.60 -25.18
CA ASN A 69 -22.37 18.46 -26.09
C ASN A 69 -20.95 17.84 -26.23
N ILE A 70 -20.05 18.46 -27.01
CA ILE A 70 -18.70 17.95 -27.30
C ILE A 70 -17.68 18.28 -26.19
N PHE A 71 -17.82 19.43 -25.52
CA PHE A 71 -16.88 19.89 -24.49
C PHE A 71 -17.59 19.98 -23.14
N LYS A 72 -16.96 19.41 -22.10
CA LYS A 72 -17.42 19.49 -20.71
C LYS A 72 -16.26 19.78 -19.77
N ILE A 73 -16.56 20.46 -18.68
CA ILE A 73 -15.62 20.70 -17.58
C ILE A 73 -16.05 19.83 -16.41
N PHE A 74 -15.09 19.08 -15.90
CA PHE A 74 -15.26 18.22 -14.74
C PHE A 74 -14.33 18.67 -13.61
N GLU A 75 -14.83 18.63 -12.39
CA GLU A 75 -14.00 18.60 -11.19
C GLU A 75 -13.58 17.15 -10.91
N VAL A 76 -12.29 16.94 -10.69
CA VAL A 76 -11.69 15.63 -10.39
C VAL A 76 -10.74 15.73 -9.19
N PRO A 77 -10.59 14.65 -8.41
CA PRO A 77 -9.61 14.60 -7.32
C PRO A 77 -8.19 14.76 -7.86
N ALA A 78 -7.38 15.66 -7.28
CA ALA A 78 -6.04 15.97 -7.74
C ALA A 78 -5.07 14.77 -7.66
N GLY A 79 -5.33 13.82 -6.78
CA GLY A 79 -4.55 12.59 -6.62
C GLY A 79 -4.96 11.45 -7.54
N ILE A 80 -6.05 11.58 -8.31
CA ILE A 80 -6.47 10.54 -9.27
C ILE A 80 -5.42 10.42 -10.38
N THR A 81 -5.15 9.19 -10.80
CA THR A 81 -4.30 8.89 -11.95
C THR A 81 -5.08 9.00 -13.26
N PHE A 82 -4.40 9.29 -14.37
CA PHE A 82 -5.06 9.39 -15.67
C PHE A 82 -5.64 8.07 -16.14
N ASP A 83 -5.04 6.93 -15.79
CA ASP A 83 -5.60 5.61 -16.11
C ASP A 83 -7.01 5.44 -15.51
N LYS A 84 -7.16 5.63 -14.19
CA LYS A 84 -8.43 5.54 -13.47
C LYS A 84 -9.43 6.58 -13.97
N LEU A 85 -8.97 7.80 -14.24
CA LEU A 85 -9.86 8.86 -14.73
C LEU A 85 -10.40 8.55 -16.13
N ILE A 86 -9.55 8.07 -17.04
CA ILE A 86 -9.96 7.70 -18.41
C ILE A 86 -10.89 6.48 -18.37
N ASP A 87 -10.61 5.49 -17.53
CA ASP A 87 -11.48 4.32 -17.36
C ASP A 87 -12.90 4.72 -16.91
N GLU A 88 -13.03 5.76 -16.09
CA GLU A 88 -14.33 6.25 -15.61
C GLU A 88 -15.02 7.23 -16.58
N LEU A 89 -14.30 8.18 -17.17
CA LEU A 89 -14.87 9.12 -18.14
C LEU A 89 -15.27 8.43 -19.47
N SER A 90 -14.52 7.41 -19.88
CA SER A 90 -14.79 6.72 -21.16
C SER A 90 -16.13 5.96 -21.14
N LYS A 91 -16.64 5.58 -19.96
CA LYS A 91 -17.98 4.99 -19.78
C LYS A 91 -19.11 5.92 -20.25
N ILE A 92 -18.88 7.23 -20.20
CA ILE A 92 -19.79 8.27 -20.70
C ILE A 92 -19.31 8.88 -22.03
N ASN A 93 -18.36 8.23 -22.71
CA ASN A 93 -17.73 8.65 -23.97
C ASN A 93 -16.93 9.96 -23.91
N TYR A 94 -16.50 10.40 -22.72
CA TYR A 94 -15.62 11.54 -22.55
C TYR A 94 -14.20 11.10 -22.26
N PHE A 95 -13.24 11.94 -22.64
CA PHE A 95 -11.82 11.77 -22.35
C PHE A 95 -11.23 13.12 -21.97
N PRO A 96 -10.19 13.20 -21.13
CA PRO A 96 -9.48 14.45 -20.91
C PRO A 96 -9.02 15.05 -22.25
N ALA A 97 -9.15 16.37 -22.41
CA ALA A 97 -8.73 17.05 -23.63
C ALA A 97 -7.22 16.97 -23.83
N ILE A 98 -6.48 16.88 -22.72
CA ILE A 98 -5.03 16.73 -22.69
C ILE A 98 -4.63 15.81 -21.53
N PHE A 99 -3.74 14.86 -21.79
CA PHE A 99 -3.23 13.92 -20.78
C PHE A 99 -1.84 13.38 -21.16
N PRO A 100 -1.00 12.95 -20.19
CA PRO A 100 0.33 12.43 -20.49
C PRO A 100 0.24 11.08 -21.20
N LEU A 101 1.25 10.73 -22.01
CA LEU A 101 1.34 9.37 -22.58
C LEU A 101 1.58 8.30 -21.48
N TYR A 102 2.20 8.69 -20.35
CA TYR A 102 2.31 7.83 -19.17
C TYR A 102 1.17 8.06 -18.18
N LEU A 103 0.19 7.15 -18.18
CA LEU A 103 -1.11 7.33 -17.50
C LEU A 103 -1.08 7.16 -15.97
N LYS A 104 0.02 6.66 -15.39
CA LYS A 104 0.16 6.49 -13.95
C LYS A 104 0.51 7.79 -13.21
N GLY A 105 0.72 8.89 -13.93
CA GLY A 105 0.83 10.23 -13.31
C GLY A 105 -0.52 10.71 -12.77
N THR A 106 -0.50 11.54 -11.72
CA THR A 106 -1.72 12.13 -11.15
C THR A 106 -2.13 13.39 -11.89
N VAL A 107 -3.44 13.68 -11.93
CA VAL A 107 -4.00 14.84 -12.62
C VAL A 107 -3.49 16.16 -12.02
N GLY A 108 -3.41 16.25 -10.69
CA GLY A 108 -2.87 17.42 -9.99
C GLY A 108 -1.41 17.68 -10.31
N GLY A 109 -0.58 16.62 -10.29
CA GLY A 109 0.84 16.72 -10.64
C GLY A 109 1.06 17.17 -12.09
N PHE A 110 0.28 16.63 -13.02
CA PHE A 110 0.31 17.04 -14.43
C PHE A 110 -0.12 18.50 -14.63
N THR A 111 -1.14 18.95 -13.90
CA THR A 111 -1.66 20.31 -14.01
C THR A 111 -0.68 21.35 -13.45
N VAL A 112 -0.08 21.09 -12.29
CA VAL A 112 0.94 21.98 -11.66
C VAL A 112 2.19 22.11 -12.52
N LEU A 113 2.62 21.02 -13.17
CA LEU A 113 3.78 21.02 -14.06
C LEU A 113 3.45 21.54 -15.48
N ASN A 114 2.28 22.15 -15.68
CA ASN A 114 1.79 22.60 -16.98
C ASN A 114 1.99 21.56 -18.09
N GLY A 115 1.54 20.33 -17.84
CA GLY A 115 1.90 19.16 -18.64
C GLY A 115 1.40 19.20 -20.09
N SER A 116 1.98 18.32 -20.90
CA SER A 116 1.56 18.04 -22.28
C SER A 116 1.60 16.54 -22.59
N GLY A 117 1.00 16.13 -23.70
CA GLY A 117 0.92 14.74 -24.12
C GLY A 117 -0.07 14.52 -25.25
N PHE A 118 -0.90 13.49 -25.12
CA PHE A 118 -2.00 13.26 -26.05
C PHE A 118 -2.98 14.45 -26.01
N GLY A 119 -3.48 14.89 -27.16
CA GLY A 119 -4.30 16.09 -27.30
C GLY A 119 -3.51 17.39 -27.45
N SER A 120 -2.19 17.39 -27.25
CA SER A 120 -1.38 18.62 -27.27
C SER A 120 -1.24 19.28 -28.64
N TYR A 121 -1.54 18.58 -29.74
CA TYR A 121 -1.54 19.22 -31.05
C TYR A 121 -2.59 20.34 -31.08
N LYS A 122 -3.83 20.08 -30.61
CA LYS A 122 -4.86 21.12 -30.48
C LYS A 122 -4.80 21.90 -29.16
N PHE A 123 -4.65 21.19 -28.05
CA PHE A 123 -4.81 21.75 -26.71
C PHE A 123 -3.50 22.20 -26.06
N GLY A 124 -2.37 22.03 -26.73
CA GLY A 124 -1.08 22.61 -26.32
C GLY A 124 -0.61 22.11 -24.96
N PHE A 125 -0.42 23.03 -24.01
CA PHE A 125 -0.19 22.72 -22.60
C PHE A 125 -1.47 22.93 -21.77
N THR A 126 -1.51 22.42 -20.53
CA THR A 126 -2.67 22.64 -19.65
C THR A 126 -2.99 24.12 -19.42
N LYS A 127 -1.97 24.98 -19.44
CA LYS A 127 -2.03 26.43 -19.35
C LYS A 127 -1.10 27.04 -20.40
N GLY A 128 -1.69 27.36 -21.55
CA GLY A 128 -1.03 28.02 -22.69
C GLY A 128 -1.66 29.37 -23.00
N LYS A 129 -2.14 29.55 -24.23
CA LYS A 129 -2.99 30.70 -24.63
C LYS A 129 -4.36 30.67 -23.95
N LYS A 130 -4.83 29.46 -23.61
CA LYS A 130 -6.03 29.16 -22.84
C LYS A 130 -5.70 28.18 -21.72
N THR A 131 -6.42 28.31 -20.61
CA THR A 131 -6.40 27.35 -19.50
C THR A 131 -7.35 26.20 -19.82
N ILE A 132 -6.81 24.99 -19.88
CA ILE A 132 -7.52 23.73 -20.16
C ILE A 132 -7.76 22.97 -18.86
N ASN A 133 -6.75 22.95 -17.97
CA ASN A 133 -6.87 22.40 -16.63
C ASN A 133 -6.42 23.44 -15.60
N GLU A 134 -7.12 23.48 -14.47
CA GLU A 134 -6.86 24.41 -13.37
C GLU A 134 -6.86 23.65 -12.04
N LEU A 135 -5.79 23.82 -11.26
CA LEU A 135 -5.74 23.34 -9.89
C LEU A 135 -6.52 24.33 -9.02
N VAL A 136 -7.68 23.92 -8.50
CA VAL A 136 -8.51 24.76 -7.62
C VAL A 136 -7.89 24.83 -6.23
N ASP A 137 -7.50 23.68 -5.71
CA ASP A 137 -6.72 23.52 -4.49
C ASP A 137 -5.90 22.21 -4.57
N TYR A 138 -5.20 21.83 -3.49
CA TYR A 138 -4.40 20.60 -3.51
C TYR A 138 -5.22 19.29 -3.64
N LYS A 139 -6.54 19.37 -3.48
CA LYS A 139 -7.48 18.24 -3.53
C LYS A 139 -8.24 18.15 -4.85
N VAL A 140 -8.46 19.25 -5.55
CA VAL A 140 -9.38 19.32 -6.70
C VAL A 140 -8.75 20.00 -7.91
N VAL A 141 -8.93 19.39 -9.07
CA VAL A 141 -8.58 19.95 -10.38
C VAL A 141 -9.84 20.08 -11.23
N ARG A 142 -10.02 21.22 -11.88
CA ARG A 142 -10.96 21.37 -12.99
C ARG A 142 -10.26 21.00 -14.29
N ILE A 143 -10.83 20.08 -15.05
CA ILE A 143 -10.29 19.63 -16.33
C ILE A 143 -11.30 19.84 -17.44
N LEU A 144 -10.82 20.20 -18.63
CA LEU A 144 -11.59 20.09 -19.85
C LEU A 144 -11.56 18.63 -20.33
N ALA A 145 -12.74 18.07 -20.55
CA ALA A 145 -12.94 16.80 -21.22
C ALA A 145 -13.70 16.99 -22.53
N VAL A 146 -13.44 16.10 -23.48
CA VAL A 146 -14.00 16.14 -24.82
C VAL A 146 -14.57 14.79 -25.23
N LYS A 147 -15.65 14.82 -26.01
CA LYS A 147 -16.36 13.64 -26.50
C LYS A 147 -15.82 13.20 -27.85
N TYR A 148 -14.92 12.22 -27.85
CA TYR A 148 -14.30 11.65 -29.06
C TYR A 148 -13.95 10.17 -28.86
N PRO A 149 -14.94 9.26 -28.77
CA PRO A 149 -14.68 7.82 -28.62
C PRO A 149 -13.98 7.19 -29.84
N GLU A 150 -14.00 7.87 -30.98
CA GLU A 150 -13.48 7.42 -32.26
C GLU A 150 -12.68 8.54 -32.94
N LEU A 151 -11.55 8.16 -33.53
CA LEU A 151 -10.58 9.03 -34.20
C LEU A 151 -10.32 8.52 -35.61
N LEU A 152 -10.08 9.43 -36.54
CA LEU A 152 -9.59 9.19 -37.88
C LEU A 152 -8.08 9.37 -37.88
N GLU A 153 -7.35 8.38 -38.38
CA GLU A 153 -5.90 8.37 -38.50
C GLU A 153 -5.47 8.76 -39.92
N THR A 154 -4.52 9.69 -40.03
CA THR A 154 -3.90 10.09 -41.29
C THR A 154 -2.42 10.45 -41.11
N GLU A 155 -1.61 10.27 -42.15
CA GLU A 155 -0.20 10.70 -42.17
C GLU A 155 -0.04 12.14 -42.66
N SER A 156 -1.10 12.72 -43.24
CA SER A 156 -1.11 14.11 -43.70
C SER A 156 -1.51 15.06 -42.56
N GLU A 157 -0.76 16.14 -42.40
CA GLU A 157 -1.09 17.16 -41.39
C GLU A 157 -2.46 17.78 -41.67
N ASN A 158 -3.29 17.89 -40.64
CA ASN A 158 -4.66 18.36 -40.77
C ASN A 158 -5.04 19.32 -39.61
N ASN A 159 -5.67 20.44 -39.95
CA ASN A 159 -6.05 21.48 -38.98
C ASN A 159 -7.12 21.04 -37.96
N PHE A 160 -7.85 19.96 -38.26
CA PHE A 160 -8.84 19.36 -37.35
C PHE A 160 -8.23 18.31 -36.41
N ALA A 161 -6.96 17.95 -36.58
CA ALA A 161 -6.30 16.99 -35.70
C ALA A 161 -6.25 17.52 -34.27
N TRP A 162 -6.45 16.62 -33.30
CA TRP A 162 -6.35 16.91 -31.88
C TRP A 162 -5.06 16.38 -31.28
N SER A 163 -4.57 15.26 -31.81
CA SER A 163 -3.28 14.67 -31.45
C SER A 163 -2.43 14.46 -32.69
N ALA A 164 -1.11 14.58 -32.54
CA ALA A 164 -0.15 14.20 -33.55
C ALA A 164 1.00 13.46 -32.86
N LEU A 165 1.23 12.22 -33.28
CA LEU A 165 2.21 11.30 -32.70
C LEU A 165 3.34 11.06 -33.69
N ILE A 166 4.56 11.02 -33.16
CA ILE A 166 5.79 10.82 -33.92
C ILE A 166 6.22 9.37 -33.71
N TYR A 167 6.25 8.59 -34.78
CA TYR A 167 6.85 7.26 -34.82
C TYR A 167 8.20 7.33 -35.55
N LYS A 168 8.96 6.24 -35.59
CA LYS A 168 10.29 6.21 -36.20
C LYS A 168 10.29 6.67 -37.66
N ASP A 169 9.27 6.26 -38.42
CA ASP A 169 9.24 6.43 -39.88
C ASP A 169 8.15 7.40 -40.35
N SER A 170 7.26 7.85 -39.45
CA SER A 170 6.07 8.61 -39.83
C SER A 170 5.52 9.48 -38.69
N VAL A 171 4.85 10.57 -39.03
CA VAL A 171 3.98 11.31 -38.10
C VAL A 171 2.53 10.93 -38.40
N ARG A 172 1.76 10.60 -37.37
CA ARG A 172 0.32 10.29 -37.49
C ARG A 172 -0.51 11.33 -36.77
N TYR A 173 -1.51 11.85 -37.46
CA TYR A 173 -2.46 12.83 -36.96
C TYR A 173 -3.79 12.14 -36.68
N TYR A 174 -4.40 12.47 -35.55
CA TYR A 174 -5.64 11.88 -35.08
C TYR A 174 -6.72 12.96 -34.98
N ILE A 175 -7.81 12.76 -35.72
CA ILE A 175 -8.90 13.71 -35.89
C ILE A 175 -10.18 13.10 -35.34
N PRO A 176 -10.96 13.78 -34.48
CA PRO A 176 -12.24 13.23 -34.03
C PRO A 176 -13.19 12.88 -35.18
N SER A 177 -13.82 11.71 -35.14
CA SER A 177 -14.64 11.21 -36.26
C SER A 177 -15.85 12.09 -36.60
N PHE A 178 -16.31 12.93 -35.67
CA PHE A 178 -17.37 13.89 -35.96
C PHE A 178 -16.95 14.98 -36.97
N TYR A 179 -15.65 15.19 -37.24
CA TYR A 179 -15.18 16.05 -38.34
C TYR A 179 -15.26 15.38 -39.71
N ASN A 180 -15.56 14.08 -39.80
CA ASN A 180 -15.58 13.35 -41.08
C ASN A 180 -16.52 14.01 -42.11
N LYS A 181 -17.66 14.55 -41.65
CA LYS A 181 -18.64 15.26 -42.49
C LYS A 181 -18.06 16.51 -43.17
N ILE A 182 -17.00 17.08 -42.62
CA ILE A 182 -16.36 18.31 -43.12
C ILE A 182 -15.16 17.96 -44.00
N ILE A 183 -14.38 16.94 -43.63
CA ILE A 183 -13.14 16.57 -44.31
C ILE A 183 -13.42 15.81 -45.60
N ASN A 184 -14.47 14.97 -45.61
CA ASN A 184 -14.91 14.19 -46.78
C ASN A 184 -13.78 13.33 -47.41
N GLU A 185 -12.94 12.71 -46.57
CA GLU A 185 -11.87 11.80 -46.97
C GLU A 185 -12.03 10.43 -46.28
N ASN A 186 -11.63 9.35 -46.96
CA ASN A 186 -11.71 7.99 -46.43
C ASN A 186 -10.50 7.66 -45.54
N PHE A 187 -10.47 8.20 -44.33
CA PHE A 187 -9.47 7.86 -43.34
C PHE A 187 -9.78 6.58 -42.57
N LYS A 188 -8.73 5.95 -42.04
CA LYS A 188 -8.85 4.78 -41.17
C LYS A 188 -9.43 5.23 -39.82
N SER A 189 -10.53 4.61 -39.41
CA SER A 189 -11.10 4.81 -38.07
C SER A 189 -10.38 3.97 -37.01
N VAL A 190 -10.14 4.56 -35.85
CA VAL A 190 -9.49 3.95 -34.68
C VAL A 190 -10.25 4.33 -33.42
N SER A 191 -10.52 3.36 -32.55
CA SER A 191 -11.07 3.63 -31.22
C SER A 191 -10.05 4.35 -30.33
N THR A 192 -10.47 5.44 -29.68
CA THR A 192 -9.63 6.21 -28.75
C THR A 192 -9.11 5.33 -27.61
N ASN A 193 -9.96 4.47 -27.05
CA ASN A 193 -9.57 3.54 -25.98
C ASN A 193 -8.48 2.56 -26.44
N ASN A 194 -8.60 2.01 -27.65
CA ASN A 194 -7.63 1.05 -28.18
C ASN A 194 -6.28 1.73 -28.45
N LEU A 195 -6.31 2.97 -28.98
CA LEU A 195 -5.11 3.76 -29.19
C LEU A 195 -4.42 4.10 -27.86
N ILE A 196 -5.17 4.55 -26.85
CA ILE A 196 -4.61 4.84 -25.52
C ILE A 196 -3.97 3.58 -24.92
N LYS A 197 -4.61 2.41 -25.05
CA LYS A 197 -4.05 1.12 -24.60
C LYS A 197 -2.76 0.75 -25.33
N SER A 198 -2.71 0.89 -26.66
CA SER A 198 -1.50 0.60 -27.43
C SER A 198 -0.34 1.53 -27.07
N LEU A 199 -0.61 2.83 -26.92
CA LEU A 199 0.37 3.82 -26.49
C LEU A 199 0.87 3.53 -25.08
N SER A 200 -0.03 3.14 -24.17
CA SER A 200 0.37 2.73 -22.83
C SER A 200 1.36 1.57 -22.88
N ILE A 201 1.10 0.52 -23.67
CA ILE A 201 2.03 -0.61 -23.83
C ILE A 201 3.39 -0.14 -24.34
N GLU A 202 3.43 0.69 -25.37
CA GLU A 202 4.68 1.25 -25.92
C GLU A 202 5.47 2.04 -24.88
N ILE A 203 4.80 2.88 -24.09
CA ILE A 203 5.44 3.65 -23.02
C ILE A 203 5.96 2.73 -21.91
N HIS A 204 5.25 1.66 -21.55
CA HIS A 204 5.73 0.72 -20.54
C HIS A 204 7.02 0.00 -20.99
N ASN A 205 7.19 -0.24 -22.29
CA ASN A 205 8.38 -0.89 -22.85
C ASN A 205 9.66 -0.04 -22.74
N ILE A 206 9.57 1.25 -22.38
CA ILE A 206 10.76 2.07 -22.12
C ILE A 206 11.39 1.76 -20.76
N PHE A 207 10.62 1.16 -19.85
CA PHE A 207 11.04 0.82 -18.50
C PHE A 207 11.78 -0.51 -18.50
N LYS A 208 13.10 -0.44 -18.61
CA LYS A 208 13.97 -1.62 -18.67
C LYS A 208 15.16 -1.47 -17.75
N ARG A 209 15.73 -2.61 -17.34
CA ARG A 209 16.81 -2.67 -16.36
C ARG A 209 18.09 -1.97 -16.85
N ASN A 210 18.69 -1.15 -15.98
CA ASN A 210 19.88 -0.32 -16.24
C ASN A 210 19.67 0.84 -17.24
N TYR A 211 18.42 1.16 -17.57
CA TYR A 211 18.07 2.30 -18.40
C TYR A 211 17.18 3.27 -17.63
N VAL A 212 17.33 4.55 -17.96
CA VAL A 212 16.52 5.66 -17.47
C VAL A 212 15.59 6.15 -18.58
N PRO A 213 14.31 6.41 -18.28
CA PRO A 213 13.39 7.00 -19.23
C PRO A 213 13.82 8.45 -19.54
N ILE A 214 13.84 8.80 -20.82
CA ILE A 214 14.21 10.14 -21.29
C ILE A 214 13.03 10.74 -22.05
N VAL A 215 12.75 12.01 -21.79
CA VAL A 215 11.73 12.81 -22.49
C VAL A 215 12.37 14.14 -22.87
N LEU A 216 12.63 14.35 -24.16
CA LEU A 216 13.23 15.59 -24.67
C LEU A 216 12.19 16.41 -25.40
N MET A 217 12.01 17.67 -24.99
CA MET A 217 11.20 18.66 -25.69
C MET A 217 12.11 19.66 -26.40
N ALA A 218 11.78 20.00 -27.63
CA ALA A 218 12.47 21.01 -28.42
C ALA A 218 11.47 21.72 -29.33
N ASN A 219 11.84 22.90 -29.85
CA ASN A 219 11.09 23.53 -30.95
C ASN A 219 10.99 22.54 -32.13
N TYR A 220 9.85 22.51 -32.83
CA TYR A 220 9.54 21.52 -33.86
C TYR A 220 10.62 21.42 -34.95
N ASP A 221 11.14 22.57 -35.39
CA ASP A 221 12.11 22.68 -36.48
C ASP A 221 13.55 22.36 -36.03
N LYS A 222 13.80 22.31 -34.71
CA LYS A 222 15.12 22.01 -34.16
C LYS A 222 15.49 20.54 -34.41
N ASN A 223 16.65 20.27 -35.01
CA ASN A 223 17.16 18.90 -35.09
C ASN A 223 17.68 18.43 -33.71
N VAL A 224 17.20 17.28 -33.23
CA VAL A 224 17.61 16.70 -31.94
C VAL A 224 18.56 15.54 -32.22
N GLU A 225 19.85 15.86 -32.38
CA GLU A 225 20.91 14.89 -32.72
C GLU A 225 21.51 14.20 -31.47
N PHE A 226 20.67 13.78 -30.53
CA PHE A 226 21.11 12.97 -29.39
C PHE A 226 20.72 11.51 -29.61
N ASN A 227 21.70 10.60 -29.55
CA ASN A 227 21.45 9.18 -29.76
C ASN A 227 20.94 8.50 -28.47
N PHE A 228 19.63 8.27 -28.42
CA PHE A 228 18.94 7.47 -27.40
C PHE A 228 17.96 6.48 -28.05
N ASP A 229 17.48 5.49 -27.29
CA ASP A 229 16.52 4.50 -27.78
C ASP A 229 15.12 5.12 -27.86
N PHE A 230 14.89 5.91 -28.93
CA PHE A 230 13.62 6.55 -29.24
C PHE A 230 12.53 5.50 -29.49
N LYS A 231 11.36 5.74 -28.87
CA LYS A 231 10.19 4.88 -29.00
C LYS A 231 9.02 5.59 -29.65
N ILE A 232 8.66 6.75 -29.12
CA ILE A 232 7.51 7.53 -29.58
C ILE A 232 7.69 9.00 -29.22
N GLY A 233 7.03 9.89 -29.96
CA GLY A 233 6.93 11.30 -29.61
C GLY A 233 5.54 11.86 -29.89
N TYR A 234 5.37 13.15 -29.62
CA TYR A 234 4.16 13.89 -29.95
C TYR A 234 4.46 15.36 -30.26
N ILE A 235 3.54 16.02 -30.97
CA ILE A 235 3.66 17.43 -31.36
C ILE A 235 2.72 18.29 -30.51
N ILE A 236 3.21 19.46 -30.13
CA ILE A 236 2.48 20.52 -29.41
C ILE A 236 2.34 21.70 -30.36
N ASN A 237 1.13 22.25 -30.56
CA ASN A 237 0.92 23.30 -31.57
C ASN A 237 0.01 24.46 -31.12
N TYR A 238 -1.33 24.37 -31.28
CA TYR A 238 -2.17 25.56 -31.29
C TYR A 238 -2.22 26.35 -29.97
N ASN A 239 -2.44 25.69 -28.84
CA ASN A 239 -2.50 26.30 -27.50
C ASN A 239 -1.13 26.32 -26.80
N SER A 240 -0.10 26.71 -27.54
CA SER A 240 1.29 26.77 -27.10
C SER A 240 1.92 28.09 -27.58
N PRO A 241 2.95 28.64 -26.90
CA PRO A 241 3.65 29.82 -27.40
C PRO A 241 4.27 29.57 -28.79
N GLU A 242 4.84 28.38 -29.00
CA GLU A 242 5.43 27.94 -30.26
C GLU A 242 5.05 26.49 -30.57
N ARG A 243 5.41 26.00 -31.76
CA ARG A 243 5.28 24.59 -32.12
C ARG A 243 6.46 23.81 -31.54
N TYR A 244 6.18 22.79 -30.74
CA TYR A 244 7.19 21.92 -30.13
C TYR A 244 7.00 20.47 -30.57
N LYS A 245 8.09 19.69 -30.46
CA LYS A 245 8.04 18.23 -30.45
C LYS A 245 8.58 17.70 -29.14
N VAL A 246 7.99 16.61 -28.67
CA VAL A 246 8.45 15.85 -27.51
C VAL A 246 8.82 14.45 -27.98
N LEU A 247 10.01 14.00 -27.63
CA LEU A 247 10.56 12.70 -27.99
C LEU A 247 10.77 11.88 -26.73
N ILE A 248 10.25 10.65 -26.71
CA ILE A 248 10.26 9.74 -25.55
C ILE A 248 11.05 8.49 -25.90
N GLY A 249 11.89 8.06 -24.98
CA GLY A 249 12.66 6.84 -25.12
C GLY A 249 13.38 6.45 -23.84
N SER A 250 14.52 5.77 -24.01
CA SER A 250 15.35 5.34 -22.89
C SER A 250 16.84 5.52 -23.19
N LEU A 251 17.63 5.70 -22.13
CA LEU A 251 19.07 5.86 -22.20
C LEU A 251 19.73 4.98 -21.13
N GLU A 252 20.88 4.39 -21.42
CA GLU A 252 21.65 3.66 -20.43
C GLU A 252 22.08 4.60 -19.29
N GLU A 253 21.95 4.16 -18.04
CA GLU A 253 22.26 4.99 -16.87
C GLU A 253 23.70 5.53 -16.88
N THR A 254 24.65 4.75 -17.38
CA THR A 254 26.06 5.14 -17.52
C THR A 254 26.28 6.31 -18.48
N ARG A 255 25.36 6.53 -19.41
CA ARG A 255 25.42 7.59 -20.44
C ARG A 255 24.74 8.89 -19.99
N LEU A 256 24.29 8.99 -18.73
CA LEU A 256 23.69 10.22 -18.18
C LEU A 256 24.61 11.45 -18.30
N THR A 257 25.93 11.27 -18.18
CA THR A 257 26.89 12.37 -18.38
C THR A 257 26.84 12.91 -19.81
N GLU A 258 26.74 12.03 -20.83
CA GLU A 258 26.62 12.44 -22.23
C GLU A 258 25.37 13.28 -22.48
N LEU A 259 24.24 12.87 -21.87
CA LEU A 259 22.99 13.61 -21.97
C LEU A 259 23.11 15.01 -21.34
N PHE A 260 23.71 15.12 -20.15
CA PHE A 260 23.88 16.43 -19.52
C PHE A 260 24.84 17.33 -20.29
N GLU A 261 25.89 16.79 -20.89
CA GLU A 261 26.75 17.55 -21.79
C GLU A 261 26.00 18.04 -23.02
N TYR A 262 25.14 17.21 -23.61
CA TYR A 262 24.29 17.57 -24.72
C TYR A 262 23.31 18.70 -24.35
N LEU A 263 22.58 18.57 -23.24
CA LEU A 263 21.62 19.58 -22.77
C LEU A 263 22.31 20.90 -22.43
N ARG A 264 23.53 20.86 -21.89
CA ARG A 264 24.33 22.07 -21.63
C ARG A 264 24.73 22.80 -22.92
N ARG A 265 24.96 22.08 -24.01
CA ARG A 265 25.31 22.65 -25.33
C ARG A 265 24.07 23.09 -26.13
N ASN A 266 22.89 22.53 -25.80
CA ASN A 266 21.62 22.78 -26.48
C ASN A 266 20.57 23.24 -25.46
N PRO A 267 20.65 24.48 -24.94
CA PRO A 267 19.75 24.97 -23.90
C PRO A 267 18.28 25.08 -24.34
N ASP A 268 18.04 25.06 -25.65
CA ASP A 268 16.73 25.02 -26.30
C ASP A 268 16.08 23.62 -26.30
N VAL A 269 16.83 22.59 -25.90
CA VAL A 269 16.31 21.24 -25.64
C VAL A 269 16.19 21.03 -24.13
N VAL A 270 14.99 20.68 -23.68
CA VAL A 270 14.69 20.49 -22.26
C VAL A 270 14.24 19.06 -21.96
N PRO A 271 14.65 18.44 -20.83
CA PRO A 271 14.38 17.05 -20.49
C PRO A 271 13.02 16.82 -19.82
N PHE A 272 12.06 17.72 -20.08
CA PHE A 272 10.72 17.65 -19.53
C PHE A 272 9.74 18.38 -20.45
N PRO A 273 8.48 17.93 -20.54
CA PRO A 273 7.51 18.51 -21.47
C PRO A 273 6.77 19.71 -20.83
N TYR A 274 7.52 20.72 -20.39
CA TYR A 274 7.04 21.90 -19.66
C TYR A 274 7.79 23.19 -20.08
N LEU A 275 7.07 24.30 -20.20
CA LEU A 275 7.57 25.64 -20.58
C LEU A 275 8.48 26.35 -19.56
N LYS A 276 8.90 25.71 -18.46
CA LYS A 276 9.84 26.35 -17.51
C LYS A 276 11.29 26.22 -17.97
N GLU A 277 12.05 27.28 -17.77
CA GLU A 277 13.49 27.24 -17.88
C GLU A 277 14.15 26.39 -16.79
N TYR A 278 15.44 26.11 -16.99
CA TYR A 278 16.28 25.50 -15.96
C TYR A 278 16.36 26.41 -14.73
N GLU A 279 16.03 25.85 -13.57
CA GLU A 279 16.33 26.49 -12.28
C GLU A 279 17.80 26.27 -11.90
N GLU A 280 18.24 26.99 -10.86
CA GLU A 280 19.63 26.92 -10.38
C GLU A 280 20.07 25.49 -10.03
N ILE A 281 19.17 24.65 -9.50
CA ILE A 281 19.49 23.24 -9.24
C ILE A 281 19.81 22.47 -10.51
N HIS A 282 19.07 22.69 -11.59
CA HIS A 282 19.32 22.03 -12.87
C HIS A 282 20.63 22.51 -13.47
N LYS A 283 20.86 23.83 -13.47
CA LYS A 283 22.10 24.42 -13.98
C LYS A 283 23.33 23.91 -13.23
N ASP A 284 23.25 23.79 -11.91
CA ASP A 284 24.37 23.28 -11.11
C ASP A 284 24.65 21.81 -11.42
N ILE A 285 23.62 20.96 -11.49
CA ILE A 285 23.77 19.55 -11.87
C ILE A 285 24.38 19.43 -13.28
N LEU A 286 23.86 20.15 -14.27
CA LEU A 286 24.37 20.15 -15.65
C LEU A 286 25.84 20.57 -15.72
N LYS A 287 26.28 21.48 -14.84
CA LYS A 287 27.66 21.97 -14.80
C LYS A 287 28.60 20.99 -14.09
N ASN A 288 28.15 20.43 -12.97
CA ASN A 288 29.02 19.78 -11.98
C ASN A 288 28.91 18.26 -11.95
N PHE A 289 27.91 17.66 -12.59
CA PHE A 289 27.84 16.20 -12.73
C PHE A 289 28.84 15.71 -13.79
N LYS A 290 29.89 15.00 -13.35
CA LYS A 290 30.98 14.54 -14.23
C LYS A 290 31.03 13.05 -14.47
N LYS A 291 30.51 12.26 -13.52
CA LYS A 291 30.59 10.80 -13.58
C LYS A 291 29.42 10.20 -12.82
N TYR A 292 28.84 9.15 -13.38
CA TYR A 292 27.86 8.33 -12.70
C TYR A 292 28.56 7.33 -11.77
N GLU A 293 28.38 7.51 -10.47
CA GLU A 293 28.87 6.60 -9.44
C GLU A 293 27.91 6.52 -8.25
N ILE A 294 27.39 5.32 -7.99
CA ILE A 294 26.46 5.09 -6.86
C ILE A 294 27.20 5.29 -5.54
N ARG A 295 26.74 6.27 -4.74
CA ARG A 295 27.32 6.59 -3.43
C ARG A 295 26.55 5.95 -2.29
N VAL A 296 27.27 5.30 -1.38
CA VAL A 296 26.73 4.83 -0.09
C VAL A 296 26.85 5.96 0.92
N ARG A 297 25.71 6.49 1.39
CA ARG A 297 25.66 7.66 2.26
C ARG A 297 25.67 7.34 3.76
N SER A 298 25.50 6.08 4.15
CA SER A 298 25.52 5.62 5.54
C SER A 298 26.42 4.39 5.69
N ARG A 299 27.30 4.39 6.71
CA ARG A 299 28.22 3.28 6.99
C ARG A 299 27.52 2.01 7.47
N ARG A 300 26.28 2.12 7.95
CA ARG A 300 25.50 0.97 8.44
C ARG A 300 24.87 0.15 7.31
N ILE A 301 24.86 0.69 6.10
CA ILE A 301 24.11 0.12 4.98
C ILE A 301 25.09 -0.58 4.03
N ASN A 302 24.76 -1.82 3.68
CA ASN A 302 25.55 -2.58 2.71
C ASN A 302 25.46 -1.96 1.30
N LYS A 303 26.61 -1.80 0.64
CA LYS A 303 26.71 -1.28 -0.74
C LYS A 303 25.82 -2.01 -1.74
N ASN A 304 25.68 -3.33 -1.64
CA ASN A 304 24.87 -4.14 -2.56
C ASN A 304 23.37 -3.79 -2.46
N ILE A 305 22.89 -3.46 -1.26
CA ILE A 305 21.50 -3.04 -1.03
C ILE A 305 21.25 -1.68 -1.68
N VAL A 306 22.21 -0.75 -1.55
CA VAL A 306 22.15 0.57 -2.20
C VAL A 306 22.15 0.42 -3.72
N ILE A 307 23.02 -0.43 -4.28
CA ILE A 307 23.07 -0.69 -5.74
C ILE A 307 21.78 -1.34 -6.23
N GLU A 308 21.19 -2.26 -5.48
CA GLU A 308 19.94 -2.90 -5.88
C GLU A 308 18.77 -1.89 -5.86
N ALA A 309 18.69 -1.06 -4.82
CA ALA A 309 17.66 -0.01 -4.72
C ALA A 309 17.83 1.11 -5.76
N SER A 310 19.06 1.44 -6.16
CA SER A 310 19.34 2.51 -7.13
C SER A 310 18.77 2.23 -8.53
N LYS A 311 18.51 0.96 -8.86
CA LYS A 311 17.85 0.53 -10.10
C LYS A 311 16.40 0.99 -10.22
N CYS A 312 15.80 1.46 -9.13
CA CYS A 312 14.41 1.92 -9.13
C CYS A 312 14.25 3.18 -9.97
N ILE A 313 13.58 3.09 -11.12
CA ILE A 313 13.34 4.21 -12.04
C ILE A 313 12.17 5.14 -11.66
N ASN A 314 11.54 4.94 -10.50
CA ASN A 314 10.41 5.74 -9.99
C ASN A 314 9.19 5.78 -10.93
N CYS A 315 8.93 4.67 -11.64
CA CYS A 315 7.75 4.55 -12.51
C CYS A 315 6.42 4.46 -11.74
N SER A 316 6.42 4.12 -10.45
CA SER A 316 5.20 4.00 -9.61
C SER A 316 4.29 2.79 -9.86
N LEU A 317 4.62 1.89 -10.79
CA LEU A 317 3.80 0.70 -11.06
C LEU A 317 3.64 -0.20 -9.82
N CYS A 318 4.69 -0.31 -9.01
CA CYS A 318 4.66 -1.09 -7.78
C CYS A 318 3.68 -0.57 -6.72
N LEU A 319 3.24 0.69 -6.81
CA LEU A 319 2.32 1.28 -5.84
C LEU A 319 0.95 0.63 -5.90
N ASP A 320 0.47 0.27 -7.09
CA ASP A 320 -0.88 -0.30 -7.27
C ASP A 320 -1.02 -1.66 -6.56
N SER A 321 0.07 -2.43 -6.50
CA SER A 321 0.13 -3.74 -5.85
C SER A 321 0.67 -3.70 -4.41
N CYS A 322 1.06 -2.54 -3.89
CA CYS A 322 1.69 -2.45 -2.57
C CYS A 322 0.64 -2.28 -1.47
N LEU A 323 0.47 -3.31 -0.63
CA LEU A 323 -0.47 -3.26 0.49
C LEU A 323 -0.16 -2.12 1.48
N ALA A 324 1.11 -1.88 1.80
CA ALA A 324 1.52 -0.79 2.70
C ALA A 324 1.10 0.58 2.17
N TYR A 325 1.33 0.83 0.88
CA TYR A 325 0.91 2.08 0.23
C TYR A 325 -0.61 2.19 0.14
N ASN A 326 -1.32 1.13 -0.27
CA ASN A 326 -2.78 1.14 -0.39
C ASN A 326 -3.49 1.26 0.97
N THR A 327 -2.86 0.78 2.04
CA THR A 327 -3.38 0.89 3.42
C THR A 327 -3.17 2.30 3.97
N THR A 328 -1.94 2.81 3.90
CA THR A 328 -1.57 4.08 4.55
C THR A 328 -1.79 5.30 3.68
N ASN A 329 -1.97 5.07 2.37
CA ASN A 329 -1.98 6.10 1.35
C ASN A 329 -0.70 6.97 1.32
N SER A 330 0.38 6.56 1.99
CA SER A 330 1.62 7.33 2.12
C SER A 330 2.74 6.76 1.27
N ILE A 331 3.32 7.62 0.43
CA ILE A 331 4.44 7.24 -0.45
C ILE A 331 5.68 6.79 0.36
N ILE A 332 5.84 7.26 1.60
CA ILE A 332 6.98 6.93 2.46
C ILE A 332 7.06 5.45 2.79
N TYR A 333 5.89 4.83 3.00
CA TYR A 333 5.78 3.41 3.35
C TYR A 333 5.76 2.49 2.13
N SER A 334 5.82 3.06 0.92
CA SER A 334 5.93 2.31 -0.32
C SER A 334 7.38 1.91 -0.63
N PRO A 335 7.61 0.94 -1.55
CA PRO A 335 8.95 0.62 -2.04
C PRO A 335 9.71 1.87 -2.54
N LEU A 336 9.04 2.75 -3.31
CA LEU A 336 9.65 3.98 -3.83
C LEU A 336 10.15 4.89 -2.70
N GLY A 337 9.30 5.14 -1.71
CA GLY A 337 9.64 6.00 -0.57
C GLY A 337 10.83 5.47 0.21
N ARG A 338 10.82 4.17 0.51
CA ARG A 338 11.91 3.50 1.22
C ARG A 338 13.21 3.48 0.43
N PHE A 339 13.17 3.25 -0.88
CA PHE A 339 14.36 3.34 -1.73
C PHE A 339 14.92 4.75 -1.76
N ASN A 340 14.06 5.78 -1.91
CA ASN A 340 14.51 7.16 -1.88
C ASN A 340 15.18 7.53 -0.53
N ARG A 341 14.58 7.11 0.59
CA ARG A 341 15.11 7.30 1.95
C ARG A 341 16.47 6.59 2.13
N LEU A 342 16.56 5.34 1.67
CA LEU A 342 17.80 4.55 1.67
C LEU A 342 18.92 5.22 0.86
N LEU A 343 18.62 5.61 -0.39
CA LEU A 343 19.58 6.25 -1.30
C LEU A 343 20.02 7.63 -0.79
N THR A 344 19.24 8.25 0.09
CA THR A 344 19.55 9.54 0.72
C THR A 344 20.19 9.42 2.10
N GLY A 345 20.42 8.18 2.58
CA GLY A 345 21.23 7.88 3.76
C GLY A 345 20.45 7.61 5.04
N GLU A 346 19.12 7.52 4.99
CA GLU A 346 18.31 7.17 6.15
C GLU A 346 18.53 5.71 6.56
N THR A 347 18.47 5.44 7.86
CA THR A 347 18.64 4.08 8.44
C THR A 347 17.43 3.63 9.25
N ASN A 348 16.52 4.54 9.59
CA ASN A 348 15.34 4.24 10.39
C ASN A 348 14.22 3.75 9.49
N PHE A 349 14.10 2.43 9.32
CA PHE A 349 13.06 1.83 8.50
C PHE A 349 12.09 1.01 9.33
N GLU A 350 10.82 1.17 8.99
CA GLU A 350 9.72 0.38 9.50
C GLU A 350 9.62 -1.00 8.81
N PHE A 351 9.01 -1.97 9.49
CA PHE A 351 8.77 -3.30 8.91
C PHE A 351 7.83 -3.24 7.70
N CYS A 352 7.89 -4.25 6.83
CA CYS A 352 7.01 -4.43 5.66
C CYS A 352 6.30 -5.78 5.78
N PHE A 353 5.11 -5.91 5.18
CA PHE A 353 4.40 -7.19 5.12
C PHE A 353 5.17 -8.30 4.37
N GLY A 354 6.13 -7.93 3.53
CA GLY A 354 6.96 -8.89 2.79
C GLY A 354 6.18 -9.74 1.78
N CYS A 355 5.08 -9.26 1.21
CA CYS A 355 4.21 -10.06 0.34
C CYS A 355 4.70 -10.28 -1.11
N ALA A 356 5.80 -9.62 -1.51
CA ALA A 356 6.38 -9.65 -2.84
C ALA A 356 5.48 -9.19 -4.02
N SER A 357 4.21 -8.81 -3.82
CA SER A 357 3.32 -8.35 -4.91
C SER A 357 3.88 -7.16 -5.70
N CYS A 358 4.56 -6.24 -5.01
CA CYS A 358 5.21 -5.08 -5.63
C CYS A 358 6.42 -5.46 -6.51
N GLN A 359 7.08 -6.59 -6.23
CA GLN A 359 8.20 -7.10 -7.02
C GLN A 359 7.72 -7.64 -8.36
N GLU A 360 6.60 -8.37 -8.37
CA GLU A 360 5.97 -8.90 -9.60
C GLU A 360 5.54 -7.76 -10.54
N ALA A 361 5.06 -6.64 -9.98
CA ALA A 361 4.69 -5.44 -10.74
C ALA A 361 5.88 -4.59 -11.22
N CYS A 362 7.12 -4.90 -10.81
CA CYS A 362 8.29 -4.09 -11.13
C CYS A 362 8.86 -4.47 -12.52
N PRO A 363 8.79 -3.60 -13.54
CA PRO A 363 9.30 -3.93 -14.88
C PRO A 363 10.84 -4.06 -14.93
N VAL A 364 11.55 -3.55 -13.92
CA VAL A 364 13.01 -3.60 -13.83
C VAL A 364 13.51 -4.89 -13.15
N GLY A 365 12.63 -5.64 -12.47
CA GLY A 365 13.00 -6.87 -11.78
C GLY A 365 13.88 -6.65 -10.55
N ILE A 366 13.64 -5.58 -9.80
CA ILE A 366 14.34 -5.28 -8.53
C ILE A 366 13.92 -6.32 -7.49
N ASN A 367 14.84 -6.81 -6.67
CA ASN A 367 14.51 -7.69 -5.54
C ASN A 367 13.88 -6.91 -4.37
N ILE A 368 12.69 -6.36 -4.59
CA ILE A 368 11.99 -5.50 -3.64
C ILE A 368 11.73 -6.27 -2.33
N SER A 369 11.31 -7.54 -2.39
CA SER A 369 10.98 -8.29 -1.17
C SER A 369 12.18 -8.38 -0.23
N ASN A 370 13.34 -8.81 -0.74
CA ASN A 370 14.53 -8.95 0.08
C ASN A 370 15.02 -7.60 0.64
N LEU A 371 14.93 -6.53 -0.16
CA LEU A 371 15.26 -5.19 0.32
C LEU A 371 14.35 -4.79 1.49
N MET A 372 13.03 -4.91 1.33
CA MET A 372 12.06 -4.52 2.34
C MET A 372 12.22 -5.29 3.66
N GLU A 373 12.64 -6.55 3.60
CA GLU A 373 12.93 -7.38 4.78
C GLU A 373 14.26 -7.05 5.45
N THR A 374 15.23 -6.53 4.69
CA THR A 374 16.56 -6.21 5.21
C THR A 374 16.60 -4.82 5.85
N LEU A 375 15.84 -3.86 5.30
CA LEU A 375 15.87 -2.47 5.75
C LEU A 375 15.66 -2.26 7.28
N PRO A 376 14.71 -2.94 7.95
CA PRO A 376 14.53 -2.81 9.41
C PRO A 376 15.78 -3.17 10.23
N GLN A 377 16.69 -3.98 9.67
CA GLN A 377 17.94 -4.36 10.35
C GLN A 377 18.87 -3.16 10.56
N PHE A 378 18.74 -2.08 9.77
CA PHE A 378 19.55 -0.86 9.93
C PHE A 378 19.04 0.09 11.03
N ASN A 379 17.84 -0.16 11.55
CA ASN A 379 17.25 0.67 12.58
C ASN A 379 18.00 0.50 13.92
N GLU A 380 18.29 1.61 14.60
CA GLU A 380 18.87 1.58 15.96
C GLU A 380 17.83 1.12 16.96
N ASN A 381 16.61 1.66 16.87
CA ASN A 381 15.51 1.36 17.75
C ASN A 381 14.54 0.44 17.03
N LYS A 382 14.66 -0.87 17.27
CA LYS A 382 13.79 -1.87 16.65
C LYS A 382 12.34 -1.60 17.04
N GLU A 383 11.47 -1.54 16.04
CA GLU A 383 10.03 -1.50 16.26
C GLU A 383 9.59 -2.87 16.77
N THR A 384 9.06 -2.92 17.99
CA THR A 384 8.51 -4.16 18.53
C THR A 384 7.17 -4.44 17.87
N VAL A 385 7.00 -5.67 17.39
CA VAL A 385 5.73 -6.15 16.89
C VAL A 385 5.32 -7.33 17.77
N GLU A 386 4.30 -7.13 18.59
CA GLU A 386 3.79 -8.15 19.50
C GLU A 386 2.92 -9.13 18.73
N LEU A 387 3.21 -10.42 18.87
CA LEU A 387 2.49 -11.51 18.23
C LEU A 387 2.00 -12.44 19.32
N GLU A 388 0.68 -12.54 19.45
CA GLU A 388 0.06 -13.40 20.45
C GLU A 388 0.09 -14.87 20.02
N ILE A 389 0.40 -15.74 20.98
CA ILE A 389 0.50 -17.19 20.82
C ILE A 389 -0.20 -17.84 22.01
N ASP A 390 -1.20 -18.67 21.71
CA ASP A 390 -1.97 -19.39 22.71
C ASP A 390 -1.46 -20.83 22.89
N GLU A 391 -1.72 -21.40 24.06
CA GLU A 391 -1.61 -22.85 24.26
C GLU A 391 -2.76 -23.60 23.59
N VAL A 392 -2.55 -24.88 23.30
CA VAL A 392 -3.60 -25.74 22.70
C VAL A 392 -4.49 -26.36 23.78
N PRO A 393 -5.79 -26.60 23.48
CA PRO A 393 -6.70 -27.26 24.42
C PRO A 393 -6.36 -28.75 24.62
N ARG A 394 -6.88 -29.36 25.70
CA ARG A 394 -6.59 -30.76 26.08
C ARG A 394 -6.89 -31.76 24.97
N ASP A 395 -8.00 -31.59 24.27
CA ASP A 395 -8.44 -32.50 23.20
C ASP A 395 -7.40 -32.61 22.06
N ILE A 396 -6.60 -31.56 21.83
CA ILE A 396 -5.51 -31.58 20.86
C ILE A 396 -4.34 -32.46 21.34
N TYR A 397 -4.02 -32.44 22.63
CA TYR A 397 -3.05 -33.36 23.25
C TYR A 397 -3.54 -34.82 23.23
N GLU A 398 -4.85 -35.05 23.31
CA GLU A 398 -5.42 -36.40 23.17
C GLU A 398 -5.24 -36.95 21.75
N LEU A 399 -5.37 -36.11 20.72
CA LEU A 399 -5.06 -36.46 19.34
C LEU A 399 -3.57 -36.79 19.15
N GLU A 400 -2.67 -35.99 19.73
CA GLU A 400 -1.22 -36.28 19.75
C GLU A 400 -0.94 -37.66 20.36
N ASN A 401 -1.48 -37.95 21.55
CA ASN A 401 -1.30 -39.23 22.23
C ASN A 401 -1.84 -40.41 21.40
N SER A 402 -2.95 -40.19 20.69
CA SER A 402 -3.53 -41.19 19.77
C SER A 402 -2.60 -41.48 18.59
N LEU A 403 -2.00 -40.44 17.99
CA LEU A 403 -1.02 -40.57 16.89
C LEU A 403 0.26 -41.28 17.36
N LEU A 404 0.78 -40.90 18.52
CA LEU A 404 1.96 -41.53 19.14
C LEU A 404 1.73 -43.02 19.42
N SER A 405 0.51 -43.38 19.83
CA SER A 405 0.13 -44.75 20.16
C SER A 405 -0.13 -45.60 18.92
N LYS A 406 -0.84 -45.06 17.91
CA LYS A 406 -1.18 -45.78 16.68
C LYS A 406 0.04 -46.05 15.82
N TYR A 407 0.94 -45.08 15.67
CA TYR A 407 2.04 -45.13 14.70
C TYR A 407 3.42 -45.35 15.34
N ARG A 408 3.51 -46.19 16.38
CA ARG A 408 4.77 -46.48 17.09
C ARG A 408 5.89 -47.00 16.18
N ASN A 409 5.54 -47.62 15.06
CA ASN A 409 6.45 -48.13 14.04
C ASN A 409 7.00 -47.06 13.08
N ARG A 410 6.53 -45.81 13.17
CA ARG A 410 7.01 -44.67 12.39
C ARG A 410 7.92 -43.77 13.24
N PRO A 411 8.87 -43.04 12.62
CA PRO A 411 9.71 -42.08 13.32
C PRO A 411 8.87 -40.91 13.88
N VAL A 412 9.31 -40.31 14.99
CA VAL A 412 8.64 -39.12 15.55
C VAL A 412 8.98 -37.91 14.69
N PHE A 413 7.99 -37.12 14.32
CA PHE A 413 8.15 -35.79 13.72
C PHE A 413 7.66 -34.75 14.73
N LEU A 414 8.16 -33.53 14.67
CA LEU A 414 7.52 -32.41 15.38
C LEU A 414 6.43 -31.79 14.51
N LEU A 415 5.34 -31.34 15.12
CA LEU A 415 4.40 -30.42 14.51
C LEU A 415 4.54 -29.06 15.20
N PHE A 416 5.14 -28.10 14.50
CA PHE A 416 5.24 -26.74 14.97
C PHE A 416 3.88 -26.04 14.84
N VAL A 417 3.20 -25.88 15.97
CA VAL A 417 1.86 -25.29 16.03
C VAL A 417 1.95 -23.77 15.94
N GLY A 418 2.81 -23.17 16.79
CA GLY A 418 2.97 -21.72 16.88
C GLY A 418 1.64 -20.97 16.92
N CYS A 419 1.48 -19.95 16.08
CA CYS A 419 0.30 -19.11 16.03
C CYS A 419 -0.97 -19.82 15.52
N ALA A 420 -0.86 -21.01 14.90
CA ALA A 420 -2.04 -21.74 14.42
C ALA A 420 -3.02 -22.09 15.56
N ALA A 421 -2.52 -22.29 16.80
CA ALA A 421 -3.36 -22.53 17.97
C ALA A 421 -4.41 -21.44 18.19
N LYS A 422 -4.06 -20.18 17.89
CA LYS A 422 -4.95 -19.02 18.02
C LYS A 422 -5.72 -18.73 16.74
N TYR A 423 -5.01 -18.66 15.61
CA TYR A 423 -5.57 -18.10 14.37
C TYR A 423 -6.21 -19.15 13.44
N ASP A 424 -5.94 -20.44 13.65
CA ASP A 424 -6.55 -21.54 12.88
C ASP A 424 -6.67 -22.84 13.71
N PRO A 425 -7.38 -22.81 14.87
CA PRO A 425 -7.49 -23.96 15.76
C PRO A 425 -8.17 -25.16 15.09
N LEU A 426 -9.18 -24.92 14.26
CA LEU A 426 -9.87 -25.96 13.50
C LEU A 426 -8.96 -26.58 12.42
N GLY A 427 -8.08 -25.79 11.82
CA GLY A 427 -7.08 -26.30 10.90
C GLY A 427 -6.06 -27.20 11.59
N LEU A 428 -5.57 -26.82 12.78
CA LEU A 428 -4.69 -27.66 13.59
C LEU A 428 -5.34 -29.03 13.90
N GLU A 429 -6.57 -29.01 14.41
CA GLU A 429 -7.33 -30.23 14.73
C GLU A 429 -7.56 -31.09 13.47
N GLY A 430 -7.96 -30.45 12.37
CA GLY A 430 -8.19 -31.10 11.08
C GLY A 430 -6.92 -31.79 10.54
N PHE A 431 -5.76 -31.13 10.62
CA PHE A 431 -4.49 -31.73 10.19
C PHE A 431 -4.12 -32.96 11.03
N LEU A 432 -4.28 -32.90 12.36
CA LEU A 432 -4.03 -34.06 13.23
C LEU A 432 -5.00 -35.21 12.93
N ASN A 433 -6.28 -34.92 12.70
CA ASN A 433 -7.27 -35.91 12.28
C ASN A 433 -6.93 -36.54 10.92
N TYR A 434 -6.40 -35.75 9.97
CA TYR A 434 -5.91 -36.27 8.70
C TYR A 434 -4.76 -37.26 8.91
N LEU A 435 -3.75 -36.92 9.72
CA LEU A 435 -2.65 -37.84 10.05
C LEU A 435 -3.17 -39.11 10.73
N LEU A 436 -4.17 -38.98 11.61
CA LEU A 436 -4.74 -40.12 12.34
C LEU A 436 -5.46 -41.10 11.40
N THR A 437 -6.16 -40.55 10.41
CA THR A 437 -7.03 -41.32 9.50
C THR A 437 -6.29 -41.83 8.26
N ASN A 438 -5.40 -41.01 7.68
CA ASN A 438 -4.70 -41.29 6.42
C ASN A 438 -3.20 -41.54 6.59
N GLY A 439 -2.67 -41.52 7.81
CA GLY A 439 -1.26 -41.68 8.10
C GLY A 439 -0.63 -42.97 7.55
N ASP A 440 -1.42 -44.04 7.44
CA ASP A 440 -0.99 -45.32 6.85
C ASP A 440 -0.60 -45.19 5.37
N LYS A 441 -1.18 -44.22 4.64
CA LYS A 441 -0.92 -43.94 3.22
C LYS A 441 0.26 -43.01 2.99
N LEU A 442 0.83 -42.43 4.04
CA LEU A 442 1.94 -41.49 3.90
C LEU A 442 3.21 -42.21 3.44
N PRO A 443 3.97 -41.60 2.51
CA PRO A 443 5.23 -42.15 2.02
C PRO A 443 6.25 -42.24 3.16
N GLN A 444 7.32 -43.02 2.98
CA GLN A 444 8.25 -43.33 4.07
C GLN A 444 9.05 -42.12 4.56
N GLU A 445 9.22 -41.12 3.69
CA GLU A 445 9.89 -39.85 3.99
C GLU A 445 9.04 -38.94 4.89
N LEU A 446 7.76 -39.24 5.08
CA LEU A 446 6.83 -38.53 5.94
C LEU A 446 6.39 -39.42 7.11
N SER A 447 5.92 -38.82 8.19
CA SER A 447 5.42 -39.55 9.34
C SER A 447 4.11 -39.00 9.89
N PRO A 448 3.10 -39.85 10.15
CA PRO A 448 1.91 -39.44 10.89
C PRO A 448 2.15 -39.36 12.41
N ARG A 449 3.28 -39.88 12.90
CA ARG A 449 3.61 -39.88 14.33
C ARG A 449 4.23 -38.54 14.72
N VAL A 450 3.41 -37.62 15.21
CA VAL A 450 3.87 -36.26 15.56
C VAL A 450 3.88 -36.00 17.07
N LYS A 451 4.81 -35.15 17.52
CA LYS A 451 4.78 -34.45 18.81
C LYS A 451 4.56 -32.95 18.63
N LEU A 452 3.75 -32.34 19.49
CA LEU A 452 3.38 -30.93 19.35
C LEU A 452 4.44 -30.00 19.93
N VAL A 453 4.66 -28.87 19.25
CA VAL A 453 5.41 -27.72 19.78
C VAL A 453 4.44 -26.54 19.90
N THR A 454 4.04 -26.21 21.12
CA THR A 454 3.04 -25.19 21.47
C THR A 454 3.67 -24.05 22.27
N GLY A 455 2.97 -22.92 22.42
CA GLY A 455 3.39 -21.80 23.27
C GLY A 455 4.71 -21.10 22.87
N ILE A 456 5.21 -21.35 21.66
CA ILE A 456 6.53 -20.87 21.20
C ILE A 456 6.41 -20.12 19.88
N CYS A 457 7.10 -18.97 19.78
CA CYS A 457 7.20 -18.18 18.55
C CYS A 457 8.23 -18.80 17.59
N CYS A 458 7.94 -18.72 16.28
CA CYS A 458 8.89 -19.09 15.23
C CYS A 458 9.97 -18.02 14.96
N GLY A 459 9.94 -16.89 15.67
CA GLY A 459 10.83 -15.75 15.45
C GLY A 459 10.39 -14.80 14.32
N PHE A 460 9.20 -14.99 13.75
CA PHE A 460 8.74 -14.17 12.62
C PHE A 460 8.54 -12.69 12.98
N ASN A 461 8.07 -12.39 14.18
CA ASN A 461 7.93 -11.01 14.66
C ASN A 461 9.29 -10.31 14.83
N ASP A 462 10.27 -11.01 15.39
CA ASP A 462 11.67 -10.54 15.48
C ASP A 462 12.26 -10.29 14.09
N TYR A 463 11.96 -11.18 13.13
CA TYR A 463 12.42 -11.01 11.76
C TYR A 463 11.86 -9.75 11.10
N LEU A 464 10.55 -9.48 11.27
CA LEU A 464 9.92 -8.25 10.78
C LEU A 464 10.54 -7.00 11.42
N ALA A 465 10.83 -7.06 12.72
CA ALA A 465 11.49 -5.99 13.46
C ALA A 465 12.96 -5.78 13.04
N GLY A 466 13.57 -6.75 12.34
CA GLY A 466 14.98 -6.76 12.02
C GLY A 466 15.89 -7.17 13.19
N ASN A 467 15.34 -7.88 14.18
CA ASN A 467 16.05 -8.47 15.32
C ASN A 467 16.56 -9.88 14.97
N LEU A 468 17.70 -9.97 14.28
CA LEU A 468 18.23 -11.26 13.83
C LEU A 468 18.68 -12.18 14.98
N GLU A 469 19.03 -11.63 16.14
CA GLU A 469 19.40 -12.42 17.32
C GLU A 469 18.18 -13.13 17.91
N GLY A 470 17.06 -12.41 18.09
CA GLY A 470 15.79 -13.01 18.53
C GLY A 470 15.29 -14.12 17.59
N VAL A 471 15.49 -13.94 16.27
CA VAL A 471 15.19 -14.98 15.27
C VAL A 471 16.03 -16.24 15.51
N LYS A 472 17.35 -16.10 15.67
CA LYS A 472 18.25 -17.22 15.91
C LYS A 472 17.90 -17.95 17.20
N ASN A 473 17.65 -17.23 18.29
CA ASN A 473 17.25 -17.81 19.57
C ASN A 473 15.95 -18.62 19.45
N SER A 474 14.98 -18.13 18.67
CA SER A 474 13.72 -18.83 18.42
C SER A 474 13.93 -20.13 17.63
N VAL A 475 14.76 -20.09 16.57
CA VAL A 475 15.07 -21.27 15.73
C VAL A 475 15.92 -22.30 16.49
N GLU A 476 16.89 -21.86 17.27
CA GLU A 476 17.68 -22.74 18.16
C GLU A 476 16.80 -23.45 19.18
N LYS A 477 15.83 -22.74 19.77
CA LYS A 477 14.85 -23.35 20.69
C LYS A 477 14.05 -24.46 20.01
N ILE A 478 13.58 -24.25 18.77
CA ILE A 478 12.87 -25.26 17.98
C ILE A 478 13.78 -26.47 17.70
N ASN A 479 15.04 -26.22 17.32
CA ASN A 479 16.02 -27.28 17.06
C ASN A 479 16.35 -28.10 18.30
N ARG A 480 16.48 -27.43 19.46
CA ARG A 480 16.71 -28.12 20.74
C ARG A 480 15.57 -29.07 21.07
N LEU A 481 14.31 -28.61 20.93
CA LEU A 481 13.13 -29.46 21.13
C LEU A 481 13.11 -30.65 20.17
N ARG A 482 13.53 -30.47 18.90
CA ARG A 482 13.63 -31.57 17.94
C ARG A 482 14.59 -32.66 18.43
N ILE A 483 15.76 -32.25 18.92
CA ILE A 483 16.79 -33.16 19.44
C ILE A 483 16.30 -33.85 20.73
N GLU A 484 15.76 -33.09 21.68
CA GLU A 484 15.21 -33.60 22.95
C GLU A 484 14.10 -34.64 22.72
N GLN A 485 13.28 -34.47 21.69
CA GLN A 485 12.19 -35.38 21.33
C GLN A 485 12.63 -36.51 20.39
N ASN A 486 13.91 -36.58 20.03
CA ASN A 486 14.45 -37.51 19.03
C ASN A 486 13.62 -37.54 17.73
N ALA A 487 13.21 -36.35 17.27
CA ALA A 487 12.36 -36.20 16.10
C ALA A 487 13.19 -36.15 14.81
N ALA A 488 12.76 -36.91 13.81
CA ALA A 488 13.42 -37.00 12.51
C ALA A 488 13.30 -35.68 11.72
N ASP A 489 12.10 -35.08 11.70
CA ASP A 489 11.80 -33.85 10.95
C ASP A 489 10.71 -33.00 11.64
N ILE A 490 10.36 -31.85 11.06
CA ILE A 490 9.39 -30.87 11.60
C ILE A 490 8.39 -30.44 10.52
N TYR A 491 7.09 -30.55 10.81
CA TYR A 491 6.02 -29.94 10.03
C TYR A 491 5.70 -28.52 10.48
N PHE A 492 5.40 -27.64 9.52
CA PHE A 492 4.91 -26.28 9.75
C PHE A 492 3.54 -26.08 9.10
N LEU A 493 2.55 -25.65 9.88
CA LEU A 493 1.23 -25.23 9.36
C LEU A 493 1.27 -23.84 8.71
N CYS A 494 2.25 -23.03 9.10
CA CYS A 494 2.36 -21.62 8.74
C CYS A 494 3.54 -21.38 7.77
N PRO A 495 3.34 -20.80 6.58
CA PRO A 495 4.42 -20.55 5.63
C PRO A 495 5.42 -19.49 6.14
N GLU A 496 4.98 -18.54 6.96
CA GLU A 496 5.87 -17.57 7.61
C GLU A 496 6.85 -18.26 8.56
N GLY A 497 6.37 -19.17 9.41
CA GLY A 497 7.22 -19.93 10.34
C GLY A 497 8.21 -20.85 9.62
N LEU A 498 7.74 -21.52 8.57
CA LEU A 498 8.60 -22.32 7.69
C LEU A 498 9.70 -21.47 7.05
N TYR A 499 9.41 -20.21 6.71
CA TYR A 499 10.35 -19.33 6.01
C TYR A 499 11.51 -18.98 6.92
N ILE A 500 11.17 -18.61 8.16
CA ILE A 500 12.17 -18.32 9.17
C ILE A 500 13.00 -19.56 9.48
N TYR A 501 12.36 -20.70 9.72
CA TYR A 501 13.09 -21.92 10.03
C TYR A 501 14.05 -22.30 8.90
N ASN A 502 13.59 -22.35 7.65
CA ASN A 502 14.43 -22.73 6.51
C ASN A 502 15.54 -21.72 6.19
N LYS A 503 15.39 -20.45 6.60
CA LYS A 503 16.39 -19.40 6.37
C LYS A 503 17.48 -19.36 7.43
N PHE A 504 17.16 -19.76 8.67
CA PHE A 504 18.05 -19.62 9.83
C PHE A 504 18.45 -20.95 10.48
N SER A 505 17.85 -22.07 10.07
CA SER A 505 18.27 -23.42 10.45
C SER A 505 19.13 -24.05 9.35
N GLU A 506 20.04 -24.93 9.74
CA GLU A 506 20.78 -25.78 8.80
C GLU A 506 19.89 -26.86 8.16
N GLN A 507 18.78 -27.20 8.83
CA GLN A 507 17.79 -28.15 8.36
C GLN A 507 16.58 -27.44 7.77
N LYS A 508 15.92 -28.10 6.82
CA LYS A 508 14.66 -27.61 6.25
C LYS A 508 13.50 -28.31 6.92
N GLY A 509 12.46 -27.55 7.25
CA GLY A 509 11.18 -28.09 7.68
C GLY A 509 10.30 -28.44 6.48
N ILE A 510 9.21 -29.15 6.77
CA ILE A 510 8.23 -29.59 5.79
C ILE A 510 6.97 -28.73 5.90
N PHE A 511 6.48 -28.22 4.78
CA PHE A 511 5.21 -27.50 4.74
C PHE A 511 4.05 -28.48 4.87
N ALA A 512 3.20 -28.35 5.90
CA ALA A 512 2.12 -29.30 6.15
C ALA A 512 1.12 -29.41 4.98
N TYR A 513 0.96 -28.34 4.20
CA TYR A 513 0.17 -28.35 2.96
C TYR A 513 0.61 -29.43 1.97
N GLU A 514 1.92 -29.70 1.87
CA GLU A 514 2.47 -30.72 0.96
C GLU A 514 1.98 -32.13 1.28
N VAL A 515 1.60 -32.37 2.54
CA VAL A 515 1.11 -33.66 3.04
C VAL A 515 -0.34 -33.92 2.59
N ILE A 516 -1.11 -32.87 2.35
CA ILE A 516 -2.55 -32.94 2.03
C ILE A 516 -2.91 -32.45 0.62
N LYS A 517 -2.00 -31.78 -0.10
CA LYS A 517 -2.29 -31.12 -1.38
C LYS A 517 -2.94 -32.03 -2.44
N ASN A 518 -2.64 -33.33 -2.42
CA ASN A 518 -3.19 -34.29 -3.38
C ASN A 518 -4.71 -34.47 -3.21
N GLU A 519 -5.23 -34.24 -2.01
CA GLU A 519 -6.67 -34.30 -1.70
C GLU A 519 -7.41 -33.01 -2.12
N LEU A 520 -6.69 -32.00 -2.61
CA LEU A 520 -7.19 -30.63 -2.81
C LEU A 520 -7.13 -30.16 -4.27
N LYS A 521 -6.86 -31.05 -5.24
CA LYS A 521 -6.54 -30.69 -6.64
C LYS A 521 -7.57 -29.80 -7.35
N ASP A 522 -8.85 -29.94 -7.01
CA ASP A 522 -9.95 -29.20 -7.67
C ASP A 522 -10.48 -28.03 -6.83
N LYS A 523 -9.72 -27.57 -5.82
CA LYS A 523 -10.13 -26.50 -4.91
C LYS A 523 -9.42 -25.18 -5.22
N GLU A 524 -10.14 -24.08 -5.03
CA GLU A 524 -9.55 -22.74 -5.03
C GLU A 524 -8.82 -22.49 -3.71
N ILE A 525 -7.50 -22.27 -3.75
CA ILE A 525 -6.65 -22.23 -2.56
C ILE A 525 -5.74 -21.02 -2.57
N HIS A 526 -5.77 -20.27 -1.47
CA HIS A 526 -4.82 -19.21 -1.14
C HIS A 526 -3.73 -19.75 -0.20
N LEU A 527 -2.49 -19.74 -0.68
CA LEU A 527 -1.36 -20.36 0.04
C LEU A 527 -0.71 -19.44 1.08
N GLY A 528 -1.11 -18.17 1.14
CA GLY A 528 -0.42 -17.14 1.92
C GLY A 528 0.65 -16.40 1.10
N CYS A 529 0.84 -15.11 1.39
CA CYS A 529 1.77 -14.27 0.63
C CYS A 529 3.25 -14.67 0.78
N TRP A 530 3.63 -15.35 1.85
CA TRP A 530 4.99 -15.86 2.06
C TRP A 530 5.25 -17.20 1.38
N ALA A 531 4.22 -17.99 1.08
CA ALA A 531 4.38 -19.27 0.38
C ALA A 531 5.04 -19.10 -1.00
N LYS A 532 4.74 -17.99 -1.69
CA LYS A 532 5.36 -17.63 -2.96
C LYS A 532 6.88 -17.57 -2.94
N LYS A 533 7.48 -17.23 -1.81
CA LYS A 533 8.95 -17.15 -1.67
C LYS A 533 9.63 -18.51 -1.72
N PHE A 534 8.86 -19.60 -1.60
CA PHE A 534 9.34 -20.96 -1.77
C PHE A 534 9.01 -21.55 -3.15
N GLY A 535 8.48 -20.75 -4.08
CA GLY A 535 8.08 -21.22 -5.40
C GLY A 535 6.64 -21.75 -5.48
N TYR A 536 5.87 -21.68 -4.40
CA TYR A 536 4.44 -22.00 -4.45
C TYR A 536 3.68 -20.89 -5.17
N ASN A 537 2.92 -21.23 -6.22
CA ASN A 537 2.11 -20.25 -6.93
C ASN A 537 0.63 -20.56 -6.80
N SER A 538 -0.17 -19.51 -6.67
CA SER A 538 -1.62 -19.56 -6.68
C SER A 538 -2.16 -18.29 -7.36
N PRO A 539 -3.25 -18.39 -8.15
CA PRO A 539 -3.96 -17.22 -8.63
C PRO A 539 -4.57 -16.40 -7.47
N TYR A 540 -4.85 -17.03 -6.33
CA TYR A 540 -5.33 -16.39 -5.10
C TYR A 540 -4.14 -16.05 -4.19
N ASN A 541 -3.58 -14.85 -4.36
CA ASN A 541 -2.30 -14.49 -3.73
C ASN A 541 -2.26 -13.10 -3.07
N GLU A 542 -3.43 -12.51 -2.85
CA GLU A 542 -3.53 -11.23 -2.18
C GLU A 542 -2.94 -11.28 -0.76
N CYS A 543 -2.27 -10.23 -0.33
CA CYS A 543 -1.70 -10.19 1.01
C CYS A 543 -2.78 -9.86 2.05
N ALA A 544 -2.92 -10.70 3.07
CA ALA A 544 -3.83 -10.49 4.18
C ALA A 544 -3.36 -9.45 5.22
N GLY A 545 -2.14 -8.93 5.09
CA GLY A 545 -1.55 -8.02 6.08
C GLY A 545 -0.94 -8.74 7.30
N LEU A 546 -0.61 -10.03 7.18
CA LEU A 546 -0.07 -10.87 8.27
C LEU A 546 -1.05 -10.94 9.45
N PHE A 547 -0.53 -10.95 10.68
CA PHE A 547 -1.33 -10.89 11.91
C PHE A 547 -1.80 -9.47 12.25
N LEU A 548 -1.40 -8.45 11.49
CA LEU A 548 -1.67 -7.06 11.82
C LEU A 548 -3.07 -6.65 11.37
N THR A 549 -3.77 -5.92 12.21
CA THR A 549 -5.10 -5.31 11.97
C THR A 549 -5.00 -3.87 11.48
N SER A 550 -3.84 -3.24 11.66
CA SER A 550 -3.52 -1.94 11.10
C SER A 550 -2.04 -1.83 10.76
N TYR A 551 -1.71 -0.76 10.04
CA TYR A 551 -0.36 -0.47 9.66
C TYR A 551 -0.14 1.04 9.63
N LYS A 552 0.78 1.51 10.48
CA LYS A 552 1.12 2.94 10.64
C LYS A 552 -0.11 3.84 10.84
N GLY A 553 -1.01 3.40 11.72
CA GLY A 553 -2.22 4.13 12.08
C GLY A 553 -3.37 4.01 11.09
N SER A 554 -3.22 3.19 10.04
CA SER A 554 -4.27 2.97 9.03
C SER A 554 -4.80 1.52 9.09
N PRO A 555 -6.12 1.30 9.00
CA PRO A 555 -6.71 -0.04 9.05
C PRO A 555 -6.25 -0.93 7.90
N LEU A 556 -5.93 -2.18 8.20
CA LEU A 556 -5.83 -3.21 7.19
C LEU A 556 -7.22 -3.73 6.88
N LYS A 557 -7.72 -3.34 5.71
CA LYS A 557 -9.02 -3.79 5.22
C LYS A 557 -8.92 -5.23 4.77
N SER A 558 -9.84 -6.07 5.26
CA SER A 558 -10.01 -7.44 4.78
C SER A 558 -11.47 -7.67 4.43
N THR A 559 -11.70 -8.31 3.30
CA THR A 559 -13.04 -8.73 2.85
C THR A 559 -13.12 -10.24 2.93
N ARG A 560 -14.30 -10.77 3.26
CA ARG A 560 -14.50 -12.22 3.27
C ARG A 560 -14.26 -12.80 1.88
N LYS A 561 -13.60 -13.96 1.84
CA LYS A 561 -13.23 -14.65 0.59
C LYS A 561 -13.86 -16.04 0.54
N ALA A 562 -14.12 -16.52 -0.68
CA ALA A 562 -14.75 -17.81 -0.93
C ALA A 562 -13.74 -18.97 -1.12
N PHE A 563 -12.47 -18.66 -1.33
CA PHE A 563 -11.41 -19.65 -1.47
C PHE A 563 -10.94 -20.20 -0.12
N LEU A 564 -10.38 -21.42 -0.11
CA LEU A 564 -9.74 -22.01 1.07
C LEU A 564 -8.38 -21.37 1.33
N THR A 565 -7.92 -21.36 2.58
CA THR A 565 -6.60 -20.83 2.96
C THR A 565 -5.69 -21.87 3.58
N VAL A 566 -4.39 -21.69 3.39
CA VAL A 566 -3.36 -22.49 4.06
C VAL A 566 -2.74 -21.74 5.24
N CYS A 567 -2.47 -20.45 5.07
CA CYS A 567 -1.84 -19.64 6.11
C CYS A 567 -2.86 -19.31 7.22
N PRO A 568 -2.55 -19.60 8.51
CA PRO A 568 -3.45 -19.29 9.62
C PRO A 568 -3.85 -17.80 9.69
N PHE A 569 -2.92 -16.88 9.42
CA PHE A 569 -3.24 -15.45 9.38
C PHE A 569 -4.21 -15.10 8.25
N SER A 570 -4.11 -15.77 7.10
CA SER A 570 -5.03 -15.55 5.99
C SER A 570 -6.40 -16.15 6.28
N THR A 571 -6.47 -17.35 6.89
CA THR A 571 -7.71 -17.97 7.38
C THR A 571 -8.47 -17.02 8.29
N TRP A 572 -7.76 -16.51 9.29
CA TRP A 572 -8.25 -15.50 10.22
C TRP A 572 -8.69 -14.25 9.46
N LYS A 573 -7.77 -13.52 8.81
CA LYS A 573 -8.09 -12.23 8.18
C LYS A 573 -9.22 -12.28 7.17
N PHE A 574 -9.26 -13.28 6.32
CA PHE A 574 -10.30 -13.41 5.30
C PHE A 574 -11.59 -14.06 5.82
N GLY A 575 -11.64 -14.51 7.08
CA GLY A 575 -12.82 -15.18 7.64
C GLY A 575 -13.25 -16.37 6.78
N THR A 576 -12.28 -17.18 6.35
CA THR A 576 -12.48 -18.33 5.47
C THR A 576 -12.09 -19.63 6.16
N THR A 577 -12.36 -20.75 5.50
CA THR A 577 -12.05 -22.10 5.96
C THR A 577 -10.63 -22.49 5.56
N SER A 578 -9.86 -23.02 6.50
CA SER A 578 -8.53 -23.54 6.18
C SER A 578 -8.62 -24.88 5.47
N VAL A 579 -7.67 -25.17 4.58
CA VAL A 579 -7.59 -26.46 3.87
C VAL A 579 -7.50 -27.66 4.82
N TYR A 580 -6.94 -27.45 6.00
CA TYR A 580 -6.75 -28.50 7.00
C TYR A 580 -8.06 -28.85 7.71
N SER A 581 -8.94 -27.87 7.94
CA SER A 581 -10.21 -28.07 8.66
C SER A 581 -11.22 -28.95 7.90
N LEU A 582 -10.99 -29.21 6.61
CA LEU A 582 -11.80 -30.15 5.81
C LEU A 582 -11.77 -31.59 6.34
N PHE A 583 -10.79 -31.94 7.16
CA PHE A 583 -10.58 -33.31 7.65
C PHE A 583 -11.13 -33.57 9.06
N LEU A 584 -11.97 -32.67 9.59
CA LEU A 584 -12.63 -32.86 10.88
C LEU A 584 -13.66 -34.01 10.84
N LYS A 585 -13.71 -34.84 11.89
CA LYS A 585 -14.68 -35.95 11.99
C LYS A 585 -16.09 -35.40 12.27
N LYS A 586 -16.97 -35.45 11.25
CA LYS A 586 -18.41 -35.12 11.33
C LYS A 586 -18.75 -33.87 12.15
N LYS A 587 -18.43 -32.70 11.61
CA LYS A 587 -19.37 -31.59 11.56
C LYS A 587 -19.50 -31.24 10.09
N GLU A 588 -20.70 -31.23 9.54
CA GLU A 588 -20.93 -30.60 8.25
C GLU A 588 -20.49 -29.15 8.38
N VAL A 589 -19.26 -28.83 7.97
CA VAL A 589 -18.87 -27.47 7.67
C VAL A 589 -19.55 -27.18 6.35
N VAL A 590 -20.83 -26.81 6.41
CA VAL A 590 -21.53 -26.31 5.24
C VAL A 590 -20.82 -25.00 4.88
N VAL A 591 -19.96 -25.04 3.88
CA VAL A 591 -19.46 -23.84 3.20
C VAL A 591 -20.67 -23.23 2.50
N LYS A 592 -21.50 -22.50 3.25
CA LYS A 592 -22.50 -21.63 2.65
C LYS A 592 -21.75 -20.42 2.11
N GLU A 593 -21.88 -20.17 0.81
CA GLU A 593 -21.62 -18.84 0.26
C GLU A 593 -22.52 -17.85 1.01
N GLU A 594 -21.98 -17.21 2.04
CA GLU A 594 -22.64 -16.05 2.59
C GLU A 594 -22.37 -14.89 1.64
N LYS A 595 -23.41 -14.47 0.92
CA LYS A 595 -23.45 -13.14 0.28
C LYS A 595 -22.94 -12.14 1.30
N VAL A 596 -21.94 -11.34 0.91
CA VAL A 596 -21.45 -10.20 1.70
C VAL A 596 -22.67 -9.37 2.10
N MET A 597 -23.08 -9.48 3.36
CA MET A 597 -24.28 -8.80 3.86
C MET A 597 -24.08 -7.31 4.00
N ILE A 598 -22.86 -6.90 4.33
CA ILE A 598 -22.49 -5.51 4.53
C ILE A 598 -21.03 -5.30 4.15
N ASP A 599 -20.73 -4.14 3.57
CA ASP A 599 -19.36 -3.66 3.50
C ASP A 599 -18.89 -3.30 4.92
N GLU A 600 -17.96 -4.08 5.48
CA GLU A 600 -17.41 -3.83 6.82
C GLU A 600 -16.74 -2.45 6.97
N ASN A 601 -16.43 -1.72 5.87
CA ASN A 601 -16.04 -0.31 5.95
C ASN A 601 -17.09 0.53 6.71
N ILE A 602 -18.37 0.18 6.57
CA ILE A 602 -19.45 0.83 7.31
C ILE A 602 -19.29 0.60 8.81
N ILE A 603 -18.92 -0.61 9.22
CA ILE A 603 -18.67 -0.93 10.63
C ILE A 603 -17.47 -0.14 11.17
N PHE A 604 -16.34 -0.18 10.47
CA PHE A 604 -15.14 0.56 10.88
C PHE A 604 -15.37 2.08 10.99
N ASP A 605 -16.08 2.67 10.03
CA ASP A 605 -16.45 4.09 10.07
C ASP A 605 -17.36 4.42 11.27
N LEU A 606 -18.35 3.56 11.54
CA LEU A 606 -19.24 3.72 12.70
C LEU A 606 -18.49 3.59 14.02
N LEU A 607 -17.54 2.64 14.13
CA LEU A 607 -16.69 2.46 15.31
C LEU A 607 -15.88 3.74 15.61
N VAL A 608 -15.17 4.28 14.62
CA VAL A 608 -14.39 5.52 14.79
C VAL A 608 -15.31 6.67 15.17
N LYS A 609 -16.40 6.88 14.42
CA LYS A 609 -17.36 7.95 14.71
C LYS A 609 -17.94 7.84 16.11
N ALA A 610 -18.23 6.63 16.58
CA ALA A 610 -18.72 6.38 17.94
C ALA A 610 -17.67 6.72 19.00
N VAL A 611 -16.41 6.31 18.81
CA VAL A 611 -15.32 6.69 19.71
C VAL A 611 -15.14 8.20 19.77
N VAL A 612 -15.14 8.89 18.63
CA VAL A 612 -15.03 10.35 18.57
C VAL A 612 -16.21 11.03 19.27
N SER A 613 -17.44 10.59 18.99
CA SER A 613 -18.63 11.15 19.67
C SER A 613 -18.63 10.86 21.17
N GLY A 614 -18.21 9.67 21.59
CA GLY A 614 -18.14 9.27 23.00
C GLY A 614 -17.07 10.04 23.77
N LEU A 615 -15.91 10.30 23.15
CA LEU A 615 -14.86 11.18 23.70
C LEU A 615 -15.42 12.57 23.97
N MET A 616 -16.08 13.18 22.98
CA MET A 616 -16.66 14.53 23.14
C MET A 616 -17.78 14.55 24.18
N ALA A 617 -18.63 13.52 24.23
CA ALA A 617 -19.68 13.41 25.23
C ALA A 617 -19.15 13.24 26.67
N SER A 618 -17.90 12.79 26.83
CA SER A 618 -17.27 12.61 28.14
C SER A 618 -16.68 13.90 28.74
N GLU A 619 -16.62 14.99 28.00
CA GLU A 619 -15.94 16.25 28.37
C GLU A 619 -16.25 16.72 29.79
N ASP A 620 -17.51 16.98 30.11
CA ASP A 620 -17.92 17.56 31.40
C ASP A 620 -17.64 16.62 32.58
N GLU A 621 -17.88 15.31 32.39
CA GLU A 621 -17.60 14.32 33.43
C GLU A 621 -16.09 14.18 33.68
N VAL A 622 -15.26 14.25 32.62
CA VAL A 622 -13.80 14.24 32.75
C VAL A 622 -13.28 15.54 33.39
N ALA A 623 -13.82 16.69 32.98
CA ALA A 623 -13.47 18.00 33.53
C ALA A 623 -13.70 18.07 35.04
N GLU A 624 -14.83 17.53 35.51
CA GLU A 624 -15.16 17.44 36.94
C GLU A 624 -14.13 16.62 37.74
N LYS A 625 -13.52 15.59 37.12
CA LYS A 625 -12.55 14.72 37.81
C LYS A 625 -11.11 15.21 37.76
N VAL A 626 -10.79 16.26 37.01
CA VAL A 626 -9.39 16.77 36.91
C VAL A 626 -8.83 17.16 38.29
N VAL A 627 -9.68 17.70 39.19
CA VAL A 627 -9.26 18.07 40.56
C VAL A 627 -8.67 16.89 41.35
N MET A 628 -9.09 15.65 41.04
CA MET A 628 -8.60 14.43 41.68
C MET A 628 -7.13 14.15 41.37
N TRP A 629 -6.58 14.76 40.30
CA TRP A 629 -5.16 14.70 39.99
C TRP A 629 -4.31 15.32 41.11
N SER A 630 -4.79 16.41 41.72
CA SER A 630 -4.07 17.06 42.84
C SER A 630 -4.06 16.20 44.11
N LEU A 631 -4.98 15.25 44.24
CA LEU A 631 -5.11 14.37 45.41
C LEU A 631 -4.33 13.06 45.27
N GLY A 632 -4.34 12.45 44.07
CA GLY A 632 -3.76 11.12 43.83
C GLY A 632 -2.80 11.02 42.64
N GLY A 633 -2.46 12.16 42.03
CA GLY A 633 -1.59 12.24 40.86
C GLY A 633 -2.24 11.75 39.56
N SER A 634 -1.41 11.66 38.52
CA SER A 634 -1.82 11.29 37.16
C SER A 634 -2.44 9.89 37.05
N GLN A 635 -1.93 8.92 37.82
CA GLN A 635 -2.42 7.54 37.80
C GLN A 635 -3.82 7.41 38.41
N TYR A 636 -4.12 8.18 39.47
CA TYR A 636 -5.44 8.16 40.07
C TYR A 636 -6.49 8.80 39.16
N PHE A 637 -6.15 9.93 38.53
CA PHE A 637 -7.00 10.55 37.52
C PHE A 637 -7.25 9.62 36.32
N LEU A 638 -6.20 8.92 35.85
CA LEU A 638 -6.30 7.93 34.76
C LEU A 638 -7.33 6.84 35.09
N LEU A 639 -7.28 6.26 36.30
CA LEU A 639 -8.20 5.20 36.74
C LEU A 639 -9.66 5.67 36.79
N LEU A 640 -9.92 6.93 37.14
CA LEU A 640 -11.27 7.52 37.15
C LEU A 640 -11.77 7.86 35.74
N THR A 641 -10.86 8.22 34.84
CA THR A 641 -11.20 8.67 33.48
C THR A 641 -11.58 7.52 32.55
N ILE A 642 -10.90 6.37 32.67
CA ILE A 642 -11.15 5.17 31.84
C ILE A 642 -12.63 4.73 31.85
N PRO A 643 -13.30 4.53 33.01
CA PRO A 643 -14.69 4.09 33.03
C PRO A 643 -15.66 5.14 32.46
N ILE A 644 -15.37 6.45 32.64
CA ILE A 644 -16.19 7.54 32.09
C ILE A 644 -16.15 7.49 30.56
N ILE A 645 -14.95 7.46 29.97
CA ILE A 645 -14.76 7.39 28.52
C ILE A 645 -15.40 6.10 27.98
N SER A 646 -15.16 4.95 28.61
CA SER A 646 -15.71 3.65 28.19
C SER A 646 -17.24 3.64 28.14
N LYS A 647 -17.89 4.22 29.15
CA LYS A 647 -19.37 4.36 29.24
C LYS A 647 -19.93 5.16 28.07
N HIS A 648 -19.34 6.32 27.77
CA HIS A 648 -19.79 7.19 26.68
C HIS A 648 -19.53 6.58 25.31
N ILE A 649 -18.37 5.92 25.12
CA ILE A 649 -18.08 5.18 23.89
C ILE A 649 -19.10 4.05 23.67
N SER A 650 -19.40 3.23 24.70
CA SER A 650 -20.39 2.15 24.57
C SER A 650 -21.76 2.69 24.17
N SER A 651 -22.20 3.78 24.80
CA SER A 651 -23.50 4.41 24.52
C SER A 651 -23.60 4.88 23.06
N GLU A 652 -22.54 5.54 22.55
CA GLU A 652 -22.49 5.99 21.17
C GLU A 652 -22.34 4.85 20.15
N LEU A 653 -21.63 3.78 20.51
CA LEU A 653 -21.56 2.58 19.68
C LEU A 653 -22.94 1.94 19.53
N ILE A 654 -23.66 1.71 20.63
CA ILE A 654 -25.03 1.18 20.62
C ILE A 654 -25.92 2.06 19.74
N ARG A 655 -25.88 3.37 19.93
CA ARG A 655 -26.72 4.33 19.19
C ARG A 655 -26.41 4.33 17.68
N LYS A 656 -25.14 4.41 17.29
CA LYS A 656 -24.73 4.53 15.87
C LYS A 656 -24.80 3.21 15.11
N MET A 657 -24.43 2.10 15.74
CA MET A 657 -24.47 0.78 15.10
C MET A 657 -25.87 0.18 15.13
N GLY A 658 -26.59 0.31 16.24
CA GLY A 658 -27.96 -0.21 16.38
C GLY A 658 -29.00 0.52 15.54
N SER A 659 -28.75 1.77 15.15
CA SER A 659 -29.66 2.54 14.26
C SER A 659 -29.62 2.08 12.79
N LYS A 660 -28.70 1.19 12.42
CA LYS A 660 -28.60 0.64 11.06
C LYS A 660 -29.11 -0.80 10.99
N PRO A 661 -30.24 -1.07 10.31
CA PRO A 661 -30.81 -2.42 10.21
C PRO A 661 -29.84 -3.45 9.61
N GLU A 662 -29.09 -3.05 8.58
CA GLU A 662 -28.06 -3.87 7.92
C GLU A 662 -26.92 -4.31 8.87
N VAL A 663 -26.52 -3.44 9.80
CA VAL A 663 -25.48 -3.73 10.80
C VAL A 663 -26.00 -4.70 11.84
N LYS A 664 -27.23 -4.47 12.32
CA LYS A 664 -27.87 -5.34 13.30
C LYS A 664 -28.05 -6.76 12.76
N GLU A 665 -28.56 -6.90 11.53
CA GLU A 665 -28.71 -8.21 10.89
C GLU A 665 -27.36 -8.94 10.76
N PHE A 666 -26.30 -8.20 10.37
CA PHE A 666 -24.94 -8.75 10.26
C PHE A 666 -24.44 -9.26 11.61
N LEU A 667 -24.55 -8.47 12.68
CA LEU A 667 -24.11 -8.87 14.02
C LEU A 667 -24.92 -10.06 14.57
N SER A 668 -26.23 -10.10 14.30
CA SER A 668 -27.09 -11.22 14.71
C SER A 668 -26.77 -12.54 14.01
N LYS A 669 -26.28 -12.52 12.76
CA LYS A 669 -25.77 -13.74 12.11
C LYS A 669 -24.38 -14.11 12.60
N LEU A 670 -23.52 -13.11 12.77
CA LEU A 670 -22.17 -13.29 13.31
C LEU A 670 -22.18 -13.98 14.69
N SER A 671 -23.16 -13.69 15.54
CA SER A 671 -23.27 -14.30 16.88
C SER A 671 -23.59 -15.80 16.87
N GLN A 672 -24.05 -16.34 15.73
CA GLN A 672 -24.25 -17.78 15.55
C GLN A 672 -22.92 -18.52 15.33
N ASP A 673 -21.88 -17.81 14.90
CA ASP A 673 -20.50 -18.31 14.72
C ASP A 673 -19.58 -17.68 15.79
N ARG A 674 -19.54 -18.30 16.98
CA ARG A 674 -18.73 -17.79 18.11
C ARG A 674 -17.25 -17.57 17.77
N PRO A 675 -16.55 -18.50 17.08
CA PRO A 675 -15.18 -18.27 16.61
C PRO A 675 -15.05 -17.00 15.76
N LEU A 676 -15.92 -16.83 14.76
CA LEU A 676 -15.89 -15.66 13.86
C LEU A 676 -16.28 -14.36 14.60
N LEU A 677 -17.21 -14.40 15.55
CA LEU A 677 -17.56 -13.25 16.39
C LEU A 677 -16.35 -12.78 17.22
N LYS A 678 -15.69 -13.71 17.92
CA LYS A 678 -14.48 -13.39 18.72
C LYS A 678 -13.39 -12.78 17.84
N GLN A 679 -13.25 -13.31 16.63
CA GLN A 679 -12.35 -12.79 15.62
C GLN A 679 -12.60 -11.32 15.27
N LYS A 680 -13.88 -10.99 15.01
CA LYS A 680 -14.28 -9.64 14.63
C LYS A 680 -14.13 -8.66 15.78
N ILE A 681 -14.44 -9.07 17.01
CA ILE A 681 -14.21 -8.27 18.22
C ILE A 681 -12.74 -7.87 18.32
N SER A 682 -11.82 -8.84 18.23
CA SER A 682 -10.37 -8.57 18.25
C SER A 682 -9.96 -7.61 17.12
N THR A 683 -10.49 -7.83 15.91
CA THR A 683 -10.23 -6.96 14.76
C THR A 683 -10.69 -5.52 14.98
N TYR A 684 -11.89 -5.32 15.54
CA TYR A 684 -12.44 -4.00 15.83
C TYR A 684 -11.70 -3.29 16.95
N THR A 685 -11.35 -4.01 18.02
CA THR A 685 -10.57 -3.48 19.14
C THR A 685 -9.20 -3.03 18.70
N ASP A 686 -8.47 -3.85 17.95
CA ASP A 686 -7.13 -3.47 17.50
C ASP A 686 -7.18 -2.29 16.52
N TYR A 687 -8.19 -2.29 15.63
CA TYR A 687 -8.40 -1.18 14.71
C TYR A 687 -8.56 0.13 15.46
N LEU A 688 -9.43 0.17 16.46
CA LEU A 688 -9.64 1.35 17.29
C LEU A 688 -8.39 1.70 18.10
N SER A 689 -7.72 0.71 18.70
CA SER A 689 -6.50 0.92 19.49
C SER A 689 -5.33 1.50 18.68
N SER A 690 -5.31 1.26 17.38
CA SER A 690 -4.27 1.75 16.48
C SER A 690 -4.67 3.00 15.69
N TYR A 691 -5.93 3.41 15.74
CA TYR A 691 -6.41 4.62 15.09
C TYR A 691 -5.80 5.86 15.77
N ASN A 692 -5.35 6.84 14.98
CA ASN A 692 -4.74 8.04 15.52
C ASN A 692 -5.80 9.07 15.92
N PHE A 693 -6.19 9.06 17.20
CA PHE A 693 -7.11 10.03 17.79
C PHE A 693 -6.42 11.32 18.30
N SER A 694 -5.17 11.61 17.90
CA SER A 694 -4.43 12.74 18.48
C SER A 694 -5.11 14.09 18.25
N ASN A 695 -5.75 14.27 17.10
CA ASN A 695 -6.48 15.51 16.82
C ASN A 695 -7.70 15.64 17.73
N GLU A 696 -8.48 14.57 17.85
CA GLU A 696 -9.68 14.51 18.67
C GLU A 696 -9.36 14.66 20.16
N ILE A 697 -8.24 14.10 20.63
CA ILE A 697 -7.80 14.27 22.01
C ILE A 697 -7.34 15.71 22.28
N ASN A 698 -6.69 16.37 21.31
CA ASN A 698 -6.36 17.80 21.44
C ASN A 698 -7.63 18.65 21.52
N ILE A 699 -8.62 18.37 20.67
CA ILE A 699 -9.93 19.04 20.72
C ILE A 699 -10.58 18.80 22.10
N LEU A 700 -10.63 17.56 22.58
CA LEU A 700 -11.20 17.23 23.89
C LEU A 700 -10.51 17.99 25.03
N ARG A 701 -9.17 18.08 25.02
CA ARG A 701 -8.42 18.86 26.01
C ARG A 701 -8.84 20.34 25.99
N ASP A 702 -8.97 20.91 24.80
CA ASP A 702 -9.33 22.31 24.63
C ASP A 702 -10.77 22.58 25.06
N GLU A 703 -11.68 21.63 24.90
CA GLU A 703 -13.06 21.70 25.42
C GLU A 703 -13.10 21.51 26.95
N ILE A 704 -12.38 20.54 27.52
CA ILE A 704 -12.22 20.38 28.99
C ILE A 704 -11.73 21.69 29.62
N ALA A 705 -10.79 22.39 28.99
CA ALA A 705 -10.26 23.67 29.48
C ALA A 705 -11.30 24.80 29.50
N LYS A 706 -12.38 24.67 28.71
CA LYS A 706 -13.51 25.62 28.63
C LYS A 706 -14.72 25.17 29.44
N SER A 707 -14.80 23.89 29.82
CA SER A 707 -15.94 23.35 30.57
C SER A 707 -16.16 24.11 31.88
N ASN A 708 -17.42 24.43 32.14
CA ASN A 708 -17.85 25.06 33.40
C ASN A 708 -17.75 24.11 34.61
N LYS A 709 -17.47 22.82 34.38
CA LYS A 709 -17.26 21.80 35.42
C LYS A 709 -15.81 21.68 35.86
N LEU A 710 -14.88 22.34 35.16
CA LEU A 710 -13.47 22.32 35.53
C LEU A 710 -13.19 23.22 36.74
N ASP A 711 -12.59 22.65 37.78
CA ASP A 711 -12.15 23.42 38.95
C ASP A 711 -11.02 24.40 38.57
N TYR A 712 -11.14 25.65 39.01
CA TYR A 712 -10.19 26.71 38.69
C TYR A 712 -8.75 26.40 39.15
N SER A 713 -8.58 25.67 40.26
CA SER A 713 -7.28 25.32 40.84
C SER A 713 -6.41 24.43 39.94
N VAL A 714 -7.03 23.71 39.00
CA VAL A 714 -6.34 22.78 38.09
C VAL A 714 -6.35 23.24 36.63
N LYS A 715 -6.72 24.50 36.37
CA LYS A 715 -6.86 25.03 35.01
C LYS A 715 -5.55 25.02 34.20
N ASP A 716 -4.41 25.22 34.86
CA ASP A 716 -3.11 25.19 34.20
C ASP A 716 -2.58 23.78 33.97
N LEU A 717 -3.01 22.80 34.79
CA LEU A 717 -2.68 21.40 34.60
C LEU A 717 -3.21 20.88 33.25
N VAL A 718 -4.45 21.24 32.89
CA VAL A 718 -5.10 20.82 31.63
C VAL A 718 -4.31 21.24 30.38
N LYS A 719 -3.54 22.33 30.47
CA LYS A 719 -2.74 22.84 29.35
C LYS A 719 -1.41 22.09 29.16
N THR A 720 -1.03 21.23 30.11
CA THR A 720 0.26 20.53 30.07
C THR A 720 0.27 19.38 29.06
N ASN A 721 1.47 19.05 28.57
CA ASN A 721 1.67 17.85 27.74
C ASN A 721 1.45 16.55 28.53
N ASP A 722 1.69 16.57 29.84
CA ASP A 722 1.48 15.40 30.70
C ASP A 722 -0.01 15.05 30.82
N PHE A 723 -0.88 16.06 30.97
CA PHE A 723 -2.33 15.86 30.93
C PHE A 723 -2.78 15.28 29.59
N LEU A 724 -2.27 15.82 28.48
CA LEU A 724 -2.55 15.29 27.14
C LEU A 724 -2.11 13.82 26.98
N ASN A 725 -0.94 13.46 27.51
CA ASN A 725 -0.45 12.09 27.48
C ASN A 725 -1.31 11.14 28.31
N VAL A 726 -1.81 11.60 29.46
CA VAL A 726 -2.73 10.80 30.28
C VAL A 726 -4.08 10.62 29.60
N LEU A 727 -4.63 11.62 28.91
CA LEU A 727 -5.85 11.45 28.11
C LEU A 727 -5.65 10.43 26.97
N LYS A 728 -4.49 10.45 26.30
CA LYS A 728 -4.15 9.43 25.30
C LYS A 728 -4.13 8.02 25.90
N GLU A 729 -3.51 7.87 27.06
CA GLU A 729 -3.46 6.59 27.76
C GLU A 729 -4.87 6.15 28.24
N ALA A 730 -5.69 7.08 28.72
CA ALA A 730 -7.05 6.81 29.17
C ALA A 730 -7.91 6.27 28.02
N LEU A 731 -7.89 6.93 26.86
CA LEU A 731 -8.60 6.45 25.68
C LEU A 731 -8.11 5.06 25.25
N LYS A 732 -6.79 4.87 25.18
CA LYS A 732 -6.18 3.60 24.77
C LYS A 732 -6.64 2.45 25.66
N ARG A 733 -6.71 2.65 26.98
CA ARG A 733 -7.18 1.63 27.94
C ARG A 733 -8.70 1.46 27.96
N SER A 734 -9.45 2.48 27.55
CA SER A 734 -10.91 2.41 27.46
C SER A 734 -11.36 1.50 26.31
N ILE A 735 -10.60 1.46 25.21
CA ILE A 735 -10.87 0.60 24.06
C ILE A 735 -10.29 -0.81 24.35
N ASN A 736 -11.16 -1.78 24.63
CA ASN A 736 -10.78 -3.17 24.88
C ASN A 736 -11.85 -4.15 24.36
N GLU A 737 -11.49 -5.44 24.27
CA GLU A 737 -12.40 -6.47 23.75
C GLU A 737 -13.71 -6.56 24.52
N ASN A 738 -13.68 -6.42 25.85
CA ASN A 738 -14.89 -6.47 26.70
C ASN A 738 -15.88 -5.35 26.36
N LEU A 739 -15.39 -4.12 26.12
CA LEU A 739 -16.23 -2.99 25.70
C LEU A 739 -16.93 -3.30 24.38
N ILE A 740 -16.19 -3.80 23.39
CA ILE A 740 -16.73 -4.11 22.06
C ILE A 740 -17.69 -5.30 22.12
N GLU A 741 -17.34 -6.38 22.83
CA GLU A 741 -18.17 -7.57 23.00
C GLU A 741 -19.50 -7.23 23.70
N SER A 742 -19.45 -6.55 24.84
CA SER A 742 -20.66 -6.17 25.58
C SER A 742 -21.58 -5.26 24.76
N THR A 743 -20.99 -4.34 24.00
CA THR A 743 -21.72 -3.44 23.10
C THR A 743 -22.38 -4.20 21.94
N ILE A 744 -21.66 -5.12 21.27
CA ILE A 744 -22.21 -5.95 20.20
C ILE A 744 -23.37 -6.79 20.72
N ASN A 745 -23.20 -7.42 21.89
CA ASN A 745 -24.26 -8.18 22.54
C ASN A 745 -25.49 -7.30 22.77
N ASN A 746 -25.32 -6.10 23.32
CA ASN A 746 -26.44 -5.16 23.53
C ASN A 746 -27.16 -4.79 22.22
N ILE A 747 -26.44 -4.57 21.12
CA ILE A 747 -27.04 -4.26 19.81
C ILE A 747 -27.86 -5.43 19.27
N ILE A 748 -27.41 -6.67 19.51
CA ILE A 748 -28.12 -7.89 19.09
C ILE A 748 -29.43 -8.07 19.90
N TYR A 749 -29.44 -7.65 21.17
CA TYR A 749 -30.61 -7.80 22.07
C TYR A 749 -31.62 -6.64 21.98
N LEU A 750 -31.20 -5.44 21.58
CA LEU A 750 -32.10 -4.36 21.13
C LEU A 750 -32.79 -4.79 19.84
#